data_AF-G1V6H2-F1
#
_entry.id   AF-G1V6H2-F1
#
_cell.length_a   1.000
_cell.length_b   1.000
_cell.length_c   1.000
_cell.angle_alpha   90.00
_cell.angle_beta   90.00
_cell.angle_gamma   90.00
#
_symmetry.space_group_name_H-M   'P 1'
#
loop_
_entity.id
_entity.type
_entity.pdbx_description
1 polymer ?
#
loop_
_entity_poly.entity_id
_entity_poly.type
_entity_poly.pdbx_seq_one_letter_code
_entity_poly.pdbx_strand_id
1 'polypeptide(L)'
;SAEFQELLAKMKFEWAEIKAEIVRYRSGGSGDALLQLSEEYFALADRTVLAAELFTEESVQDAKNALLYMNLAFIFLAGLSALSAFYHEKRRKRLEEAEEENRRKSAHLSRLSQELLVPMNEISELMYVSDIDTYDLLFINDVGKKTFRLDERRGMKCYEALQGRDAPCPFCNIPLMKADETYTWEFTNPLTKRHYLLKDRLMEWEGRMARMEIAFDITETANEKKEMRDRLERDRVLVECLRELHRNHNIAQATDFVLEQVGKLFSAGRAYVFQFQGESFSNTAEWCAQGVEPQIHNLQNLPQTEFTMWFDIFRSQENLLIADVEDLKGTMIQGYELLAAQGIERAVLVPLEREGKVDGCIGLDNPPREHLENAAAFLQTLRYFLMLAIRRSEDEKLLSKLSYHDVLTSFYNRNRYIQDVNGLTGQSVPVGVIYLDVNGLKEVNDHFGHAAGDRVLTRCAQTIRRICKKGSFYRIGGDEFVIIYTGIGKTNFYEIVRELRNNFQGETCRAAIGTQWAEDCGNLPAVIAEADEIMYADKKAFYRNHQPSGRYRHHTDSARHLTDPELLREKMADNRFLLYLQPKVDTETRQAVGAEALVRYRDDDGQIVSPDAFIPILEDSRLISKVDFHVFESVCAKIREWSGQGESPFPISCNFSRSSFMEASFVERLEAICGTYGLSKAYLEIEVTESLNNVDYKKLKAQIDRVRAAGFQVSIDDFGIESSNLALLSMATFDALKIDRGFVKDIMINGNARTVVEAMVGMCRKMDIRLIAEGVEDEKQLAVLKECGVRIVQGFLFSRPIPVEEYEKKYAVARPVPEGLPPSGRCA
;
A
#
# COMPACT_ATOMS: atom_id res chain seq x y z
N SER A 1 -50.94 109.77 -99.28
CA SER A 1 -51.64 110.84 -98.51
C SER A 1 -52.90 111.30 -99.26
N ALA A 2 -54.02 111.50 -98.55
CA ALA A 2 -55.23 112.10 -99.10
C ALA A 2 -54.99 113.55 -99.56
N GLU A 3 -54.14 114.29 -98.84
CA GLU A 3 -53.74 115.67 -99.14
C GLU A 3 -52.99 115.77 -100.48
N PHE A 4 -52.07 114.85 -100.78
CA PHE A 4 -51.39 114.82 -102.08
C PHE A 4 -52.37 114.61 -103.25
N GLN A 5 -53.35 113.72 -103.10
CA GLN A 5 -54.37 113.47 -104.13
C GLN A 5 -55.27 114.68 -104.35
N GLU A 6 -55.62 115.41 -103.28
CA GLU A 6 -56.40 116.63 -103.34
C GLU A 6 -55.64 117.77 -104.04
N LEU A 7 -54.36 117.96 -103.70
CA LEU A 7 -53.50 118.96 -104.34
C LEU A 7 -53.27 118.67 -105.84
N LEU A 8 -53.09 117.40 -106.23
CA LEU A 8 -53.01 116.97 -107.63
C LEU A 8 -54.29 117.27 -108.42
N ALA A 9 -55.45 117.04 -107.81
CA ALA A 9 -56.74 117.35 -108.43
C ALA A 9 -56.89 118.86 -108.66
N LYS A 10 -56.47 119.67 -107.68
CA LYS A 10 -56.49 121.14 -107.78
C LYS A 10 -55.54 121.66 -108.87
N MET A 11 -54.34 121.09 -108.99
CA MET A 11 -53.43 121.40 -110.10
C MET A 11 -54.02 121.04 -111.47
N LYS A 12 -54.79 119.95 -111.61
CA LYS A 12 -55.43 119.67 -112.91
C LYS A 12 -56.42 120.75 -113.31
N PHE A 13 -57.12 121.33 -112.33
CA PHE A 13 -58.10 122.39 -112.57
C PHE A 13 -57.43 123.71 -112.95
N GLU A 14 -56.49 124.21 -112.14
CA GLU A 14 -55.82 125.49 -112.38
C GLU A 14 -55.00 125.50 -113.69
N TRP A 15 -54.46 124.35 -114.11
CA TRP A 15 -53.79 124.23 -115.41
C TRP A 15 -54.74 124.45 -116.60
N ALA A 16 -56.00 124.06 -116.46
CA ALA A 16 -57.00 124.29 -117.51
C ALA A 16 -57.30 125.79 -117.65
N GLU A 17 -57.35 126.54 -116.54
CA GLU A 17 -57.53 127.99 -116.53
C GLU A 17 -56.33 128.71 -117.15
N ILE A 18 -55.09 128.34 -116.78
CA ILE A 18 -53.88 128.88 -117.41
C ILE A 18 -53.91 128.68 -118.92
N LYS A 19 -54.27 127.48 -119.40
CA LYS A 19 -54.36 127.20 -120.85
C LYS A 19 -55.33 128.14 -121.56
N ALA A 20 -56.48 128.42 -120.96
CA ALA A 20 -57.46 129.32 -121.54
C ALA A 20 -56.90 130.75 -121.62
N GLU A 21 -56.20 131.21 -120.58
CA GLU A 21 -55.65 132.57 -120.55
C GLU A 21 -54.42 132.74 -121.47
N ILE A 22 -53.62 131.68 -121.69
CA ILE A 22 -52.56 131.66 -122.72
C ILE A 22 -53.15 131.95 -124.11
N VAL A 23 -54.32 131.39 -124.42
CA VAL A 23 -54.97 131.61 -125.72
C VAL A 23 -55.43 133.06 -125.84
N ARG A 24 -56.00 133.65 -124.77
CA ARG A 24 -56.41 135.06 -124.76
C ARG A 24 -55.25 136.02 -124.94
N TYR A 25 -54.15 135.78 -124.24
CA TYR A 25 -52.94 136.59 -124.39
C TYR A 25 -52.42 136.56 -125.84
N ARG A 26 -52.39 135.37 -126.46
CA ARG A 26 -51.95 135.21 -127.87
C ARG A 26 -52.83 135.93 -128.89
N SER A 27 -54.11 136.16 -128.57
CA SER A 27 -55.04 136.95 -129.39
C SER A 27 -54.95 138.47 -129.17
N GLY A 28 -54.00 138.96 -128.38
CA GLY A 28 -53.74 140.39 -128.16
C GLY A 28 -54.31 140.98 -126.86
N GLY A 29 -54.76 140.15 -125.91
CA GLY A 29 -55.18 140.58 -124.57
C GLY A 29 -54.00 140.88 -123.62
N SER A 30 -54.27 141.57 -122.49
CA SER A 30 -53.25 141.82 -121.44
C SER A 30 -52.72 140.51 -120.83
N GLY A 31 -51.42 140.49 -120.48
CA GLY A 31 -50.75 139.31 -119.94
C GLY A 31 -50.80 139.18 -118.41
N ASP A 32 -51.31 140.19 -117.69
CA ASP A 32 -51.21 140.25 -116.23
C ASP A 32 -51.90 139.07 -115.54
N ALA A 33 -53.08 138.67 -116.03
CA ALA A 33 -53.84 137.53 -115.48
C ALA A 33 -53.11 136.18 -115.69
N LEU A 34 -52.43 136.03 -116.83
CA LEU A 34 -51.67 134.81 -117.13
C LEU A 34 -50.45 134.67 -116.22
N LEU A 35 -49.76 135.78 -115.93
CA LEU A 35 -48.61 135.77 -115.03
C LEU A 35 -49.04 135.36 -113.62
N GLN A 36 -50.09 135.98 -113.08
CA GLN A 36 -50.59 135.69 -111.74
C GLN A 36 -51.03 134.22 -111.60
N LEU A 37 -51.85 133.71 -112.54
CA LEU A 37 -52.28 132.31 -112.52
C LEU A 37 -51.09 131.34 -112.59
N SER A 38 -50.06 131.67 -113.39
CA SER A 38 -48.85 130.84 -113.49
C SER A 38 -48.08 130.79 -112.17
N GLU A 39 -47.90 131.93 -111.49
CA GLU A 39 -47.23 131.98 -110.17
C GLU A 39 -48.00 131.18 -109.10
N GLU A 40 -49.33 131.32 -109.06
CA GLU A 40 -50.19 130.55 -108.15
C GLU A 40 -50.08 129.05 -108.42
N TYR A 41 -50.03 128.66 -109.70
CA TYR A 41 -49.86 127.27 -110.10
C TYR A 41 -48.52 126.67 -109.72
N PHE A 42 -47.43 127.41 -109.90
CA PHE A 42 -46.10 126.96 -109.47
C PHE A 42 -46.03 126.79 -107.95
N ALA A 43 -46.65 127.69 -107.18
CA ALA A 43 -46.74 127.55 -105.73
C ALA A 43 -47.58 126.32 -105.33
N LEU A 44 -48.64 126.00 -106.08
CA LEU A 44 -49.43 124.80 -105.87
C LEU A 44 -48.65 123.52 -106.22
N ALA A 45 -47.89 123.54 -107.31
CA ALA A 45 -47.01 122.45 -107.73
C ALA A 45 -45.98 122.10 -106.65
N ASP A 46 -45.34 123.12 -106.08
CA ASP A 46 -44.32 122.97 -105.05
C ASP A 46 -44.91 122.31 -103.78
N ARG A 47 -46.08 122.77 -103.31
CA ARG A 47 -46.80 122.14 -102.19
C ARG A 47 -47.18 120.69 -102.48
N THR A 48 -47.56 120.39 -103.71
CA THR A 48 -47.96 119.04 -104.13
C THR A 48 -46.77 118.09 -104.07
N VAL A 49 -45.59 118.51 -104.53
CA VAL A 49 -44.35 117.72 -104.43
C VAL A 49 -43.96 117.51 -102.97
N LEU A 50 -43.99 118.57 -102.16
CA LEU A 50 -43.64 118.49 -100.73
C LEU A 50 -44.53 117.49 -99.97
N ALA A 51 -45.84 117.49 -100.25
CA ALA A 51 -46.80 116.56 -99.65
C ALA A 51 -46.54 115.09 -100.07
N ALA A 52 -46.00 114.85 -101.26
CA ALA A 52 -45.57 113.53 -101.69
C ALA A 52 -44.31 113.07 -100.94
N GLU A 53 -43.31 113.94 -100.82
CA GLU A 53 -42.05 113.64 -100.13
C GLU A 53 -42.29 113.32 -98.65
N LEU A 54 -43.05 114.15 -97.94
CA LEU A 54 -43.37 113.95 -96.51
C LEU A 54 -44.07 112.61 -96.26
N PHE A 55 -45.04 112.24 -97.10
CA PHE A 55 -45.73 110.96 -96.97
C PHE A 55 -44.80 109.75 -97.19
N THR A 56 -43.83 109.91 -98.09
CA THR A 56 -42.86 108.85 -98.41
C THR A 56 -41.86 108.67 -97.25
N GLU A 57 -41.38 109.76 -96.67
CA GLU A 57 -40.50 109.71 -95.49
C GLU A 57 -41.19 109.09 -94.27
N GLU A 58 -42.43 109.49 -93.99
CA GLU A 58 -43.20 108.97 -92.85
C GLU A 58 -43.44 107.45 -92.97
N SER A 59 -43.82 107.00 -94.18
CA SER A 59 -44.05 105.57 -94.46
C SER A 59 -42.79 104.72 -94.29
N VAL A 60 -41.62 105.24 -94.68
CA VAL A 60 -40.33 104.54 -94.52
C VAL A 60 -39.94 104.44 -93.05
N GLN A 61 -40.18 105.49 -92.27
CA GLN A 61 -39.84 105.53 -90.86
C GLN A 61 -40.70 104.56 -90.03
N ASP A 62 -42.00 104.45 -90.33
CA ASP A 62 -42.90 103.50 -89.68
C ASP A 62 -42.50 102.04 -89.97
N ALA A 63 -42.16 101.73 -91.22
CA ALA A 63 -41.68 100.40 -91.60
C ALA A 63 -40.40 100.02 -90.85
N LYS A 64 -39.47 100.96 -90.68
CA LYS A 64 -38.21 100.75 -89.96
C LYS A 64 -38.43 100.48 -88.47
N ASN A 65 -39.34 101.22 -87.84
CA ASN A 65 -39.69 101.04 -86.43
C ASN A 65 -40.37 99.67 -86.20
N ALA A 66 -41.30 99.28 -87.07
CA ALA A 66 -41.97 97.98 -86.97
C ALA A 66 -40.97 96.80 -87.03
N LEU A 67 -39.97 96.88 -87.92
CA LEU A 67 -38.93 95.85 -88.05
C LEU A 67 -38.04 95.75 -86.80
N LEU A 68 -37.72 96.89 -86.18
CA LEU A 68 -36.91 96.94 -84.97
C LEU A 68 -37.60 96.25 -83.79
N TYR A 69 -38.89 96.55 -83.56
CA TYR A 69 -39.66 95.94 -82.49
C TYR A 69 -39.81 94.42 -82.66
N MET A 70 -40.00 93.96 -83.90
CA MET A 70 -40.09 92.53 -84.20
C MET A 70 -38.80 91.79 -83.87
N ASN A 71 -37.64 92.34 -84.24
CA ASN A 71 -36.34 91.73 -83.94
C ASN A 71 -36.06 91.66 -82.43
N LEU A 72 -36.41 92.71 -81.68
CA LEU A 72 -36.25 92.71 -80.21
C LEU A 72 -37.09 91.61 -79.55
N ALA A 73 -38.32 91.37 -80.03
CA ALA A 73 -39.17 90.30 -79.52
C ALA A 73 -38.57 88.90 -79.76
N PHE A 74 -38.00 88.65 -80.94
CA PHE A 74 -37.35 87.37 -81.26
C PHE A 74 -36.11 87.10 -80.39
N ILE A 75 -35.28 88.11 -80.15
CA ILE A 75 -34.09 87.97 -79.30
C ILE A 75 -34.49 87.60 -77.86
N PHE A 76 -35.54 88.24 -77.33
CA PHE A 76 -36.03 87.95 -75.98
C PHE A 76 -36.55 86.52 -75.84
N LEU A 77 -37.34 86.04 -76.81
CA LEU A 77 -37.84 84.66 -76.86
C LEU A 77 -36.71 83.63 -76.90
N ALA A 78 -35.69 83.86 -77.74
CA ALA A 78 -34.53 82.97 -77.82
C ALA A 78 -33.76 82.88 -76.49
N GLY A 79 -33.62 84.01 -75.78
CA GLY A 79 -32.98 84.05 -74.47
C GLY A 79 -33.71 83.22 -73.40
N LEU A 80 -35.04 83.31 -73.35
CA LEU A 80 -35.87 82.51 -72.43
C LEU A 80 -35.75 81.01 -72.68
N SER A 81 -35.76 80.59 -73.94
CA SER A 81 -35.60 79.18 -74.31
C SER A 81 -34.24 78.62 -73.90
N ALA A 82 -33.16 79.37 -74.09
CA ALA A 82 -31.82 78.94 -73.68
C ALA A 82 -31.69 78.77 -72.16
N LEU A 83 -32.30 79.67 -71.38
CA LEU A 83 -32.26 79.63 -69.92
C LEU A 83 -32.99 78.41 -69.35
N SER A 84 -34.15 78.08 -69.94
CA SER A 84 -34.92 76.88 -69.58
C SER A 84 -34.13 75.58 -69.85
N ALA A 85 -33.50 75.48 -71.03
CA ALA A 85 -32.69 74.32 -71.39
C ALA A 85 -31.53 74.08 -70.41
N PHE A 86 -30.83 75.15 -70.00
CA PHE A 86 -29.74 75.07 -69.02
C PHE A 86 -30.20 74.54 -67.66
N TYR A 87 -31.38 74.95 -67.20
CA TYR A 87 -31.91 74.52 -65.91
C TYR A 87 -32.30 73.04 -65.90
N HIS A 88 -32.90 72.55 -66.98
CA HIS A 88 -33.24 71.14 -67.15
C HIS A 88 -32.00 70.23 -67.18
N GLU A 89 -30.94 70.65 -67.86
CA GLU A 89 -29.71 69.86 -67.96
C GLU A 89 -28.98 69.75 -66.61
N LYS A 90 -28.95 70.83 -65.82
CA LYS A 90 -28.35 70.83 -64.47
C LYS A 90 -29.10 69.91 -63.50
N ARG A 91 -30.43 69.81 -63.61
CA ARG A 91 -31.25 68.93 -62.76
C ARG A 91 -31.02 67.45 -63.10
N ARG A 92 -30.86 67.11 -64.39
CA ARG A 92 -30.61 65.73 -64.83
C ARG A 92 -29.30 65.17 -64.28
N LYS A 93 -28.21 65.96 -64.35
CA LYS A 93 -26.89 65.54 -63.81
C LYS A 93 -26.92 65.22 -62.32
N ARG A 94 -27.63 66.01 -61.50
CA ARG A 94 -27.73 65.76 -60.05
C ARG A 94 -28.45 64.45 -59.70
N LEU A 95 -29.41 64.03 -60.52
CA LEU A 95 -30.14 62.78 -60.32
C LEU A 95 -29.28 61.56 -60.69
N GLU A 96 -28.53 61.65 -61.79
CA GLU A 96 -27.59 60.62 -62.21
C GLU A 96 -26.48 60.40 -61.16
N GLU A 97 -25.92 61.48 -60.61
CA GLU A 97 -24.90 61.41 -59.54
C GLU A 97 -25.42 60.71 -58.27
N ALA A 98 -26.66 60.98 -57.87
CA ALA A 98 -27.27 60.39 -56.67
C ALA A 98 -27.62 58.90 -56.85
N GLU A 99 -28.10 58.48 -58.02
CA GLU A 99 -28.34 57.06 -58.33
C GLU A 99 -27.04 56.26 -58.35
N GLU A 100 -25.97 56.84 -58.89
CA GLU A 100 -24.69 56.16 -58.98
C GLU A 100 -24.03 56.00 -57.60
N GLU A 101 -24.15 56.99 -56.71
CA GLU A 101 -23.70 56.87 -55.32
C GLU A 101 -24.44 55.75 -54.57
N ASN A 102 -25.75 55.62 -54.78
CA ASN A 102 -26.56 54.60 -54.12
C ASN A 102 -26.24 53.18 -54.63
N ARG A 103 -26.02 53.01 -55.95
CA ARG A 103 -25.53 51.74 -56.51
C ARG A 103 -24.17 51.36 -55.94
N ARG A 104 -23.25 52.32 -55.78
CA ARG A 104 -21.94 52.07 -55.16
C ARG A 104 -22.05 51.63 -53.70
N LYS A 105 -22.91 52.26 -52.89
CA LYS A 105 -23.16 51.84 -51.50
C LYS A 105 -23.77 50.44 -51.42
N SER A 106 -24.77 50.14 -52.25
CA SER A 106 -25.41 48.82 -52.27
C SER A 106 -24.45 47.72 -52.74
N ALA A 107 -23.62 47.99 -53.76
CA ALA A 107 -22.59 47.06 -54.20
C ALA A 107 -21.49 46.87 -53.15
N HIS A 108 -21.11 47.93 -52.44
CA HIS A 108 -20.14 47.86 -51.35
C HIS A 108 -20.66 47.02 -50.17
N LEU A 109 -21.92 47.18 -49.77
CA LEU A 109 -22.54 46.37 -48.71
C LEU A 109 -22.68 44.89 -49.10
N SER A 110 -23.10 44.59 -50.34
CA SER A 110 -23.13 43.20 -50.84
C SER A 110 -21.74 42.57 -50.86
N ARG A 111 -20.72 43.33 -51.26
CA ARG A 111 -19.33 42.88 -51.25
C ARG A 111 -18.83 42.63 -49.83
N LEU A 112 -19.11 43.54 -48.89
CA LEU A 112 -18.72 43.38 -47.48
C LEU A 112 -19.37 42.14 -46.85
N SER A 113 -20.64 41.88 -47.16
CA SER A 113 -21.36 40.67 -46.72
C SER A 113 -20.74 39.39 -47.30
N GLN A 114 -20.39 39.37 -48.60
CA GLN A 114 -19.66 38.24 -49.19
C GLN A 114 -18.24 38.06 -48.61
N GLU A 115 -17.54 39.16 -48.33
CA GLU A 115 -16.21 39.14 -47.69
C GLU A 115 -16.26 38.62 -46.24
N LEU A 116 -17.39 38.73 -45.54
CA LEU A 116 -17.58 38.17 -44.19
C LEU A 116 -17.89 36.66 -44.19
N LEU A 117 -18.50 36.13 -45.26
CA LEU A 117 -18.79 34.69 -45.38
C LEU A 117 -17.53 33.85 -45.61
N VAL A 118 -16.50 34.41 -46.26
CA VAL A 118 -15.21 33.74 -46.51
C VAL A 118 -14.52 33.33 -45.20
N PRO A 119 -14.20 34.25 -44.26
CA PRO A 119 -13.55 33.87 -43.00
C PRO A 119 -14.43 32.95 -42.15
N MET A 120 -15.76 33.04 -42.23
CA MET A 120 -16.66 32.11 -41.54
C MET A 120 -16.55 30.66 -42.07
N ASN A 121 -16.27 30.48 -43.37
CA ASN A 121 -15.98 29.16 -43.94
C ASN A 121 -14.56 28.66 -43.66
N GLU A 122 -13.61 29.55 -43.36
CA GLU A 122 -12.24 29.19 -42.96
C GLU A 122 -12.12 28.79 -41.48
N ILE A 123 -13.14 29.06 -40.66
CA ILE A 123 -13.21 28.56 -39.28
C ILE A 123 -13.14 27.03 -39.29
N SER A 124 -12.20 26.48 -38.52
CA SER A 124 -11.93 25.03 -38.47
C SER A 124 -12.98 24.27 -37.66
N GLU A 125 -13.69 24.97 -36.78
CA GLU A 125 -14.80 24.48 -35.97
C GLU A 125 -16.11 24.46 -36.76
N LEU A 126 -17.05 23.63 -36.33
CA LEU A 126 -18.37 23.59 -36.93
C LEU A 126 -19.16 24.83 -36.52
N MET A 127 -19.74 25.54 -37.49
CA MET A 127 -20.47 26.77 -37.24
C MET A 127 -21.75 26.83 -38.08
N TYR A 128 -22.85 27.24 -37.47
CA TYR A 128 -24.10 27.50 -38.18
C TYR A 128 -24.88 28.66 -37.60
N VAL A 129 -25.81 29.18 -38.40
CA VAL A 129 -26.77 30.23 -38.02
C VAL A 129 -28.17 29.70 -38.29
N SER A 130 -29.07 29.83 -37.32
CA SER A 130 -30.48 29.43 -37.44
C SER A 130 -31.44 30.52 -36.97
N ASP A 131 -32.57 30.67 -37.65
CA ASP A 131 -33.65 31.58 -37.24
C ASP A 131 -34.23 31.15 -35.88
N ILE A 132 -34.50 32.10 -34.98
CA ILE A 132 -34.95 31.79 -33.62
C ILE A 132 -36.42 31.40 -33.53
N ASP A 133 -37.25 31.84 -34.48
CA ASP A 133 -38.70 31.62 -34.47
C ASP A 133 -39.06 30.43 -35.34
N THR A 134 -38.43 30.34 -36.53
CA THR A 134 -38.75 29.29 -37.51
C THR A 134 -37.81 28.10 -37.43
N TYR A 135 -36.66 28.19 -36.76
CA TYR A 135 -35.60 27.17 -36.75
C TYR A 135 -34.97 26.89 -38.12
N ASP A 136 -35.19 27.76 -39.11
CA ASP A 136 -34.56 27.60 -40.42
C ASP A 136 -33.05 27.70 -40.30
N LEU A 137 -32.32 26.75 -40.89
CA LEU A 137 -30.87 26.79 -40.98
C LEU A 137 -30.47 27.80 -42.06
N LEU A 138 -30.07 29.00 -41.62
CA LEU A 138 -29.75 30.14 -42.48
C LEU A 138 -28.34 30.06 -43.07
N PHE A 139 -27.39 29.52 -42.31
CA PHE A 139 -26.00 29.33 -42.73
C PHE A 139 -25.41 28.11 -42.03
N ILE A 140 -24.52 27.39 -42.71
CA ILE A 140 -23.63 26.42 -42.09
C ILE A 140 -22.30 26.44 -42.86
N ASN A 141 -21.19 26.45 -42.14
CA ASN A 141 -19.87 26.49 -42.75
C ASN A 141 -19.49 25.14 -43.40
N ASP A 142 -18.44 25.14 -44.21
CA ASP A 142 -18.05 23.94 -44.97
C ASP A 142 -17.64 22.76 -44.09
N VAL A 143 -17.08 23.02 -42.91
CA VAL A 143 -16.83 21.99 -41.89
C VAL A 143 -18.15 21.35 -41.45
N GLY A 144 -19.17 22.16 -41.15
CA GLY A 144 -20.49 21.66 -40.77
C GLY A 144 -21.19 20.85 -41.85
N LYS A 145 -21.12 21.32 -43.11
CA LYS A 145 -21.67 20.56 -44.26
C LYS A 145 -21.02 19.19 -44.41
N LYS A 146 -19.69 19.11 -44.30
CA LYS A 146 -18.95 17.84 -44.38
C LYS A 146 -19.28 16.90 -43.23
N THR A 147 -19.30 17.42 -42.00
CA THR A 147 -19.56 16.65 -40.78
C THR A 147 -20.96 16.01 -40.78
N PHE A 148 -21.98 16.77 -41.19
CA PHE A 148 -23.37 16.29 -41.23
C PHE A 148 -23.82 15.76 -42.59
N ARG A 149 -22.93 15.75 -43.60
CA ARG A 149 -23.21 15.31 -44.98
C ARG A 149 -24.45 15.99 -45.58
N LEU A 150 -24.53 17.30 -45.43
CA LEU A 150 -25.66 18.10 -45.93
C LEU A 150 -25.43 18.51 -47.40
N ASP A 151 -26.43 18.26 -48.25
CA ASP A 151 -26.49 18.78 -49.63
C ASP A 151 -26.94 20.27 -49.63
N GLU A 152 -26.75 21.00 -50.74
CA GLU A 152 -27.19 22.40 -50.94
C GLU A 152 -28.73 22.60 -50.97
N ARG A 153 -29.50 21.82 -50.22
CA ARG A 153 -30.95 22.01 -50.10
C ARG A 153 -31.25 23.22 -49.22
N ARG A 154 -31.83 24.26 -49.81
CA ARG A 154 -32.35 25.43 -49.08
C ARG A 154 -33.60 25.03 -48.28
N GLY A 155 -33.70 25.52 -47.03
CA GLY A 155 -34.91 25.41 -46.21
C GLY A 155 -34.95 24.27 -45.18
N MET A 156 -33.80 23.68 -44.80
CA MET A 156 -33.76 22.69 -43.72
C MET A 156 -33.90 23.34 -42.34
N LYS A 157 -34.54 22.64 -41.40
CA LYS A 157 -34.60 23.06 -39.99
C LYS A 157 -33.35 22.60 -39.25
N CYS A 158 -32.86 23.39 -38.30
CA CYS A 158 -31.63 23.07 -37.56
C CYS A 158 -31.74 21.74 -36.77
N TYR A 159 -32.92 21.44 -36.19
CA TYR A 159 -33.16 20.21 -35.44
C TYR A 159 -33.22 18.96 -36.35
N GLU A 160 -33.62 19.12 -37.61
CA GLU A 160 -33.65 18.05 -38.61
C GLU A 160 -32.23 17.78 -39.11
N ALA A 161 -31.56 18.82 -39.62
CA ALA A 161 -30.25 18.72 -40.24
C ALA A 161 -29.13 18.30 -39.25
N LEU A 162 -29.17 18.81 -38.02
CA LEU A 162 -28.05 18.64 -37.08
C LEU A 162 -28.33 17.64 -35.97
N GLN A 163 -29.60 17.33 -35.70
CA GLN A 163 -29.99 16.49 -34.56
C GLN A 163 -30.78 15.24 -34.96
N GLY A 164 -31.20 15.13 -36.22
CA GLY A 164 -31.96 13.99 -36.73
C GLY A 164 -33.35 13.88 -36.10
N ARG A 165 -33.97 15.01 -35.77
CA ARG A 165 -35.30 15.10 -35.14
C ARG A 165 -36.32 15.69 -36.11
N ASP A 166 -37.59 15.35 -35.90
CA ASP A 166 -38.71 15.88 -36.71
C ASP A 166 -39.40 17.09 -36.04
N ALA A 167 -38.98 17.46 -34.83
CA ALA A 167 -39.52 18.57 -34.05
C ALA A 167 -38.40 19.31 -33.30
N PRO A 168 -38.63 20.57 -32.84
CA PRO A 168 -37.67 21.32 -32.05
C PRO A 168 -37.09 20.54 -30.88
N CYS A 169 -35.80 20.75 -30.61
CA CYS A 169 -35.08 19.98 -29.60
C CYS A 169 -35.65 20.28 -28.20
N PRO A 170 -35.90 19.27 -27.34
CA PRO A 170 -36.36 19.48 -25.97
C PRO A 170 -35.30 20.17 -25.09
N PHE A 171 -34.04 20.14 -25.55
CA PHE A 171 -32.90 20.82 -24.95
C PHE A 171 -32.54 22.13 -25.68
N CYS A 172 -33.42 22.65 -26.55
CA CYS A 172 -33.16 23.91 -27.25
C CYS A 172 -32.98 25.05 -26.25
N ASN A 173 -31.86 25.75 -26.34
CA ASN A 173 -31.49 26.80 -25.40
C ASN A 173 -31.91 28.21 -25.84
N ILE A 174 -32.49 28.39 -27.04
CA ILE A 174 -32.99 29.69 -27.53
C ILE A 174 -33.82 30.44 -26.47
N PRO A 175 -34.75 29.81 -25.73
CA PRO A 175 -35.53 30.51 -24.70
C PRO A 175 -34.70 31.03 -23.50
N LEU A 176 -33.50 30.48 -23.29
CA LEU A 176 -32.61 30.83 -22.19
C LEU A 176 -31.60 31.93 -22.57
N MET A 177 -31.49 32.26 -23.85
CA MET A 177 -30.50 33.21 -24.37
C MET A 177 -30.94 34.66 -24.19
N LYS A 178 -29.98 35.54 -23.95
CA LYS A 178 -30.17 37.00 -23.91
C LYS A 178 -29.42 37.67 -25.04
N ALA A 179 -29.88 38.86 -25.44
CA ALA A 179 -29.12 39.72 -26.34
C ALA A 179 -27.74 40.05 -25.73
N ASP A 180 -26.71 40.01 -26.55
CA ASP A 180 -25.30 40.33 -26.21
C ASP A 180 -24.56 39.38 -25.25
N GLU A 181 -25.16 38.26 -24.83
CA GLU A 181 -24.48 37.22 -24.03
C GLU A 181 -24.13 35.98 -24.87
N THR A 182 -22.99 35.34 -24.58
CA THR A 182 -22.64 34.02 -25.14
C THR A 182 -23.03 32.93 -24.15
N TYR A 183 -23.89 32.00 -24.59
CA TYR A 183 -24.28 30.83 -23.81
C TYR A 183 -23.38 29.66 -24.16
N THR A 184 -22.68 29.10 -23.17
CA THR A 184 -21.75 27.97 -23.38
C THR A 184 -22.27 26.72 -22.69
N TRP A 185 -22.30 25.59 -23.39
CA TRP A 185 -22.79 24.31 -22.87
C TRP A 185 -22.15 23.13 -23.60
N GLU A 186 -22.25 21.93 -23.04
CA GLU A 186 -21.68 20.71 -23.63
C GLU A 186 -22.80 19.78 -24.10
N PHE A 187 -22.60 19.13 -25.24
CA PHE A 187 -23.57 18.20 -25.80
C PHE A 187 -22.94 17.10 -26.65
N THR A 188 -23.35 15.86 -26.42
CA THR A 188 -23.00 14.74 -27.31
C THR A 188 -24.03 14.66 -28.43
N ASN A 189 -23.58 14.95 -29.65
CA ASN A 189 -24.48 14.95 -30.79
C ASN A 189 -24.83 13.50 -31.22
N PRO A 190 -26.12 13.16 -31.37
CA PRO A 190 -26.56 11.79 -31.62
C PRO A 190 -26.18 11.26 -33.01
N LEU A 191 -25.99 12.13 -34.00
CA LEU A 191 -25.63 11.76 -35.38
C LEU A 191 -24.13 11.53 -35.52
N THR A 192 -23.31 12.46 -35.02
CA THR A 192 -21.85 12.40 -35.17
C THR A 192 -21.17 11.54 -34.10
N LYS A 193 -21.85 11.25 -32.98
CA LYS A 193 -21.33 10.55 -31.80
C LYS A 193 -20.14 11.26 -31.14
N ARG A 194 -19.93 12.54 -31.45
CA ARG A 194 -18.88 13.39 -30.89
C ARG A 194 -19.44 14.28 -29.78
N HIS A 195 -18.57 14.67 -28.86
CA HIS A 195 -18.88 15.54 -27.74
C HIS A 195 -18.38 16.95 -28.03
N TYR A 196 -19.28 17.93 -28.03
CA TYR A 196 -18.97 19.30 -28.39
C TYR A 196 -19.14 20.24 -27.21
N LEU A 197 -18.24 21.21 -27.10
CA LEU A 197 -18.45 22.46 -26.37
C LEU A 197 -19.09 23.45 -27.34
N LEU A 198 -20.37 23.76 -27.10
CA LEU A 198 -21.19 24.63 -27.93
C LEU A 198 -21.19 26.04 -27.35
N LYS A 199 -20.99 27.04 -28.21
CA LYS A 199 -21.10 28.46 -27.88
C LYS A 199 -22.15 29.11 -28.76
N ASP A 200 -23.26 29.51 -28.14
CA ASP A 200 -24.38 30.16 -28.80
C ASP A 200 -24.38 31.67 -28.54
N ARG A 201 -24.72 32.45 -29.56
CA ARG A 201 -24.97 33.88 -29.43
C ARG A 201 -26.12 34.33 -30.33
N LEU A 202 -26.95 35.25 -29.83
CA LEU A 202 -27.95 35.92 -30.65
C LEU A 202 -27.30 37.06 -31.45
N MET A 203 -27.62 37.14 -32.73
CA MET A 203 -27.14 38.20 -33.62
C MET A 203 -28.19 38.57 -34.67
N GLU A 204 -28.03 39.74 -35.27
CA GLU A 204 -28.80 40.12 -36.45
C GLU A 204 -28.18 39.51 -37.71
N TRP A 205 -28.98 38.76 -38.48
CA TRP A 205 -28.60 38.11 -39.73
C TRP A 205 -29.62 38.46 -40.81
N GLU A 206 -29.19 39.17 -41.86
CA GLU A 206 -30.06 39.62 -42.96
C GLU A 206 -31.35 40.33 -42.49
N GLY A 207 -31.27 41.12 -41.41
CA GLY A 207 -32.40 41.87 -40.84
C GLY A 207 -33.32 41.05 -39.94
N ARG A 208 -32.94 39.81 -39.56
CA ARG A 208 -33.67 38.95 -38.63
C ARG A 208 -32.82 38.61 -37.43
N MET A 209 -33.45 38.35 -36.29
CA MET A 209 -32.73 37.79 -35.14
C MET A 209 -32.47 36.30 -35.37
N ALA A 210 -31.21 35.89 -35.28
CA ALA A 210 -30.78 34.53 -35.47
C ALA A 210 -29.84 34.07 -34.35
N ARG A 211 -29.80 32.77 -34.11
CA ARG A 211 -28.83 32.11 -33.24
C ARG A 211 -27.63 31.66 -34.07
N MET A 212 -26.44 32.08 -33.67
CA MET A 212 -25.17 31.57 -34.19
C MET A 212 -24.57 30.61 -33.16
N GLU A 213 -24.30 29.38 -33.56
CA GLU A 213 -23.68 28.34 -32.71
C GLU A 213 -22.32 27.95 -33.32
N ILE A 214 -21.28 27.95 -32.49
CA ILE A 214 -19.95 27.40 -32.83
C ILE A 214 -19.71 26.18 -31.94
N ALA A 215 -19.34 25.05 -32.55
CA ALA A 215 -19.15 23.78 -31.88
C ALA A 215 -17.67 23.35 -31.94
N PHE A 216 -17.04 23.31 -30.76
CA PHE A 216 -15.68 22.82 -30.57
C PHE A 216 -15.73 21.32 -30.24
N ASP A 217 -15.11 20.48 -31.06
CA ASP A 217 -15.01 19.04 -30.79
C ASP A 217 -14.04 18.80 -29.64
N ILE A 218 -14.55 18.38 -28.49
CA ILE A 218 -13.79 18.08 -27.28
C ILE A 218 -13.81 16.59 -26.95
N THR A 219 -14.14 15.73 -27.93
CA THR A 219 -14.33 14.29 -27.72
C THR A 219 -13.10 13.62 -27.10
N GLU A 220 -11.90 13.89 -27.63
CA GLU A 220 -10.66 13.32 -27.10
C GLU A 220 -10.40 13.77 -25.66
N THR A 221 -10.46 15.08 -25.39
CA THR A 221 -10.27 15.64 -24.04
C THR A 221 -11.31 15.12 -23.04
N ALA A 222 -12.55 14.95 -23.46
CA ALA A 222 -13.62 14.40 -22.62
C ALA A 222 -13.37 12.92 -22.29
N ASN A 223 -12.91 12.13 -23.28
CA ASN A 223 -12.53 10.74 -23.08
C ASN A 223 -11.31 10.61 -22.17
N GLU A 224 -10.26 11.40 -22.38
CA GLU A 224 -9.07 11.44 -21.51
C GLU A 224 -9.44 11.83 -20.07
N LYS A 225 -10.32 12.83 -19.91
CA LYS A 225 -10.81 13.25 -18.59
C LYS A 225 -11.60 12.14 -17.90
N LYS A 226 -12.42 11.39 -18.65
CA LYS A 226 -13.16 10.23 -18.13
C LYS A 226 -12.17 9.13 -17.70
N GLU A 227 -11.22 8.75 -18.56
CA GLU A 227 -10.24 7.72 -18.25
C GLU A 227 -9.35 8.09 -17.06
N MET A 228 -8.93 9.35 -16.96
CA MET A 228 -8.18 9.85 -15.81
C MET A 228 -9.00 9.76 -14.51
N ARG A 229 -10.29 10.13 -14.55
CA ARG A 229 -11.19 10.00 -13.39
C ARG A 229 -11.35 8.54 -12.98
N ASP A 230 -11.59 7.65 -13.93
CA ASP A 230 -11.77 6.22 -13.68
C ASP A 230 -10.46 5.60 -13.13
N ARG A 231 -9.28 6.06 -13.60
CA ARG A 231 -7.98 5.66 -13.04
C ARG A 231 -7.80 6.16 -11.60
N LEU A 232 -8.11 7.43 -11.32
CA LEU A 232 -8.02 7.99 -9.96
C LEU A 232 -8.93 7.25 -8.97
N GLU A 233 -10.12 6.84 -9.40
CA GLU A 233 -11.02 6.03 -8.59
C GLU A 233 -10.41 4.65 -8.27
N ARG A 234 -9.83 3.96 -9.27
CA ARG A 234 -9.10 2.71 -9.05
C ARG A 234 -7.94 2.90 -8.07
N ASP A 235 -7.08 3.89 -8.28
CA ASP A 235 -5.93 4.14 -7.40
C ASP A 235 -6.37 4.44 -5.96
N ARG A 236 -7.47 5.19 -5.80
CA ARG A 236 -8.06 5.46 -4.48
C ARG A 236 -8.52 4.16 -3.80
N VAL A 237 -9.31 3.34 -4.48
CA VAL A 237 -9.82 2.08 -3.94
C VAL A 237 -8.68 1.12 -3.62
N LEU A 238 -7.64 1.06 -4.49
CA LEU A 238 -6.45 0.28 -4.23
C LEU A 238 -5.81 0.70 -2.90
N VAL A 239 -5.55 1.99 -2.70
CA VAL A 239 -4.96 2.51 -1.45
C VAL A 239 -5.85 2.22 -0.23
N GLU A 240 -7.18 2.30 -0.36
CA GLU A 240 -8.11 1.94 0.71
C GLU A 240 -8.01 0.45 1.08
N CYS A 241 -8.01 -0.46 0.08
CA CYS A 241 -7.80 -1.90 0.27
C CYS A 241 -6.44 -2.20 0.94
N LEU A 242 -5.36 -1.57 0.47
CA LEU A 242 -4.03 -1.73 1.05
C LEU A 242 -3.97 -1.31 2.51
N ARG A 243 -4.61 -0.19 2.84
CA ARG A 243 -4.68 0.32 4.21
C ARG A 243 -5.43 -0.65 5.12
N GLU A 244 -6.53 -1.24 4.64
CA GLU A 244 -7.31 -2.21 5.41
C GLU A 244 -6.53 -3.50 5.64
N LEU A 245 -5.95 -4.08 4.58
CA LEU A 245 -5.10 -5.28 4.67
C LEU A 245 -3.91 -5.06 5.61
N HIS A 246 -3.35 -3.86 5.67
CA HIS A 246 -2.23 -3.56 6.55
C HIS A 246 -2.65 -3.35 8.02
N ARG A 247 -3.76 -2.66 8.29
CA ARG A 247 -4.15 -2.27 9.67
C ARG A 247 -4.97 -3.31 10.41
N ASN A 248 -5.79 -4.07 9.69
CA ASN A 248 -6.72 -4.99 10.32
C ASN A 248 -6.02 -6.32 10.63
N HIS A 249 -5.99 -6.70 11.91
CA HIS A 249 -5.42 -7.98 12.36
C HIS A 249 -6.36 -9.16 12.12
N ASN A 250 -7.65 -8.91 11.85
CA ASN A 250 -8.59 -9.93 11.43
C ASN A 250 -8.63 -10.03 9.91
N ILE A 251 -7.87 -11.00 9.37
CA ILE A 251 -7.76 -11.22 7.93
C ILE A 251 -9.10 -11.50 7.24
N ALA A 252 -10.05 -12.15 7.92
CA ALA A 252 -11.37 -12.44 7.33
C ALA A 252 -12.11 -11.12 7.06
N GLN A 253 -12.20 -10.25 8.07
CA GLN A 253 -12.82 -8.93 7.92
C GLN A 253 -12.12 -8.06 6.88
N ALA A 254 -10.79 -8.09 6.84
CA ALA A 254 -10.01 -7.34 5.85
C ALA A 254 -10.29 -7.85 4.43
N THR A 255 -10.39 -9.17 4.25
CA THR A 255 -10.68 -9.79 2.95
C THR A 255 -12.11 -9.47 2.51
N ASP A 256 -13.10 -9.56 3.41
CA ASP A 256 -14.49 -9.20 3.12
C ASP A 256 -14.61 -7.75 2.64
N PHE A 257 -13.92 -6.81 3.32
CA PHE A 257 -13.87 -5.41 2.91
C PHE A 257 -13.27 -5.26 1.50
N VAL A 258 -12.13 -5.93 1.25
CA VAL A 258 -11.46 -5.88 -0.05
C VAL A 258 -12.38 -6.40 -1.15
N LEU A 259 -13.02 -7.54 -0.95
CA LEU A 259 -13.94 -8.14 -1.93
C LEU A 259 -15.14 -7.23 -2.21
N GLU A 260 -15.68 -6.57 -1.17
CA GLU A 260 -16.75 -5.59 -1.34
C GLU A 260 -16.30 -4.39 -2.19
N GLN A 261 -15.13 -3.82 -1.90
CA GLN A 261 -14.62 -2.66 -2.65
C GLN A 261 -14.35 -3.00 -4.11
N VAL A 262 -13.71 -4.15 -4.36
CA VAL A 262 -13.40 -4.60 -5.74
C VAL A 262 -14.69 -4.92 -6.49
N GLY A 263 -15.61 -5.64 -5.86
CA GLY A 263 -16.89 -6.00 -6.48
C GLY A 263 -17.71 -4.77 -6.88
N LYS A 264 -17.77 -3.73 -6.03
CA LYS A 264 -18.41 -2.45 -6.35
C LYS A 264 -17.69 -1.68 -7.44
N LEU A 265 -16.36 -1.54 -7.35
CA LEU A 265 -15.53 -0.80 -8.32
C LEU A 265 -15.72 -1.32 -9.74
N PHE A 266 -15.78 -2.64 -9.91
CA PHE A 266 -15.94 -3.27 -11.22
C PHE A 266 -17.38 -3.64 -11.56
N SER A 267 -18.36 -3.31 -10.72
CA SER A 267 -19.77 -3.69 -10.90
C SER A 267 -19.95 -5.20 -11.16
N ALA A 268 -19.18 -6.01 -10.43
CA ALA A 268 -19.25 -7.47 -10.52
C ALA A 268 -20.45 -8.00 -9.74
N GLY A 269 -21.02 -9.13 -10.18
CA GLY A 269 -22.07 -9.83 -9.45
C GLY A 269 -21.53 -10.50 -8.18
N ARG A 270 -20.28 -10.97 -8.22
CA ARG A 270 -19.61 -11.62 -7.09
C ARG A 270 -18.11 -11.35 -7.13
N ALA A 271 -17.50 -11.27 -5.95
CA ALA A 271 -16.05 -11.27 -5.75
C ALA A 271 -15.67 -12.33 -4.71
N TYR A 272 -14.59 -13.08 -4.93
CA TYR A 272 -14.24 -14.22 -4.05
C TYR A 272 -12.75 -14.53 -4.00
N VAL A 273 -12.37 -15.29 -2.98
CA VAL A 273 -11.04 -15.90 -2.83
C VAL A 273 -11.17 -17.41 -2.67
N PHE A 274 -10.57 -18.16 -3.58
CA PHE A 274 -10.34 -19.60 -3.42
C PHE A 274 -8.95 -19.87 -2.85
N GLN A 275 -8.86 -20.79 -1.90
CA GLN A 275 -7.57 -21.31 -1.40
C GLN A 275 -7.44 -22.80 -1.72
N PHE A 276 -6.22 -23.22 -2.01
CA PHE A 276 -5.91 -24.59 -2.38
C PHE A 276 -5.47 -25.37 -1.13
N GLN A 277 -5.97 -26.60 -1.00
CA GLN A 277 -5.68 -27.49 0.14
C GLN A 277 -5.33 -28.88 -0.41
N GLY A 278 -4.04 -29.11 -0.65
CA GLY A 278 -3.58 -30.35 -1.29
C GLY A 278 -4.10 -30.45 -2.72
N GLU A 279 -4.89 -31.50 -3.00
CA GLU A 279 -5.51 -31.74 -4.32
C GLU A 279 -6.93 -31.17 -4.45
N SER A 280 -7.40 -30.39 -3.47
CA SER A 280 -8.69 -29.71 -3.52
C SER A 280 -8.54 -28.19 -3.40
N PHE A 281 -9.65 -27.48 -3.62
CA PHE A 281 -9.75 -26.04 -3.42
C PHE A 281 -11.13 -25.65 -2.90
N SER A 282 -11.20 -24.56 -2.14
CA SER A 282 -12.41 -24.14 -1.43
C SER A 282 -12.58 -22.63 -1.48
N ASN A 283 -13.82 -22.16 -1.56
CA ASN A 283 -14.14 -20.74 -1.45
C ASN A 283 -14.00 -20.30 0.02
N THR A 284 -13.09 -19.38 0.29
CA THR A 284 -12.73 -18.99 1.67
C THR A 284 -13.24 -17.60 2.06
N ALA A 285 -13.60 -16.77 1.08
CA ALA A 285 -14.18 -15.46 1.28
C ALA A 285 -14.99 -15.08 0.05
N GLU A 286 -16.15 -14.46 0.27
CA GLU A 286 -17.10 -14.13 -0.80
C GLU A 286 -17.87 -12.86 -0.47
N TRP A 287 -17.97 -11.97 -1.46
CA TRP A 287 -18.90 -10.85 -1.48
C TRP A 287 -19.84 -11.00 -2.68
N CYS A 288 -21.13 -10.75 -2.46
CA CYS A 288 -22.17 -10.82 -3.50
C CYS A 288 -22.88 -9.47 -3.63
N ALA A 289 -23.17 -9.06 -4.86
CA ALA A 289 -24.04 -7.94 -5.14
C ALA A 289 -25.49 -8.26 -4.74
N GLN A 290 -26.32 -7.22 -4.60
CA GLN A 290 -27.73 -7.38 -4.24
C GLN A 290 -28.45 -8.26 -5.29
N GLY A 291 -29.09 -9.34 -4.83
CA GLY A 291 -29.82 -10.28 -5.68
C GLY A 291 -28.98 -11.44 -6.25
N VAL A 292 -27.69 -11.52 -5.92
CA VAL A 292 -26.83 -12.66 -6.27
C VAL A 292 -26.76 -13.64 -5.09
N GLU A 293 -27.01 -14.92 -5.36
CA GLU A 293 -26.98 -15.98 -4.34
C GLU A 293 -25.52 -16.30 -3.93
N PRO A 294 -25.20 -16.31 -2.61
CA PRO A 294 -23.89 -16.75 -2.12
C PRO A 294 -23.61 -18.23 -2.40
N GLN A 295 -22.36 -18.56 -2.72
CA GLN A 295 -21.92 -19.93 -3.01
C GLN A 295 -20.77 -20.39 -2.12
N ILE A 296 -20.35 -19.57 -1.14
CA ILE A 296 -19.26 -19.89 -0.23
C ILE A 296 -19.43 -21.25 0.45
N HIS A 297 -20.64 -21.65 0.85
CA HIS A 297 -20.86 -22.95 1.49
C HIS A 297 -20.98 -24.13 0.51
N ASN A 298 -21.31 -23.87 -0.75
CA ASN A 298 -21.51 -24.90 -1.77
C ASN A 298 -20.19 -25.26 -2.49
N LEU A 299 -19.26 -24.32 -2.57
CA LEU A 299 -17.99 -24.46 -3.29
C LEU A 299 -16.85 -24.80 -2.32
N GLN A 300 -16.96 -25.96 -1.66
CA GLN A 300 -15.99 -26.46 -0.68
C GLN A 300 -15.39 -27.79 -1.12
N ASN A 301 -14.07 -27.95 -0.95
CA ASN A 301 -13.31 -29.18 -1.23
C ASN A 301 -13.48 -29.70 -2.67
N LEU A 302 -13.54 -28.80 -3.64
CA LEU A 302 -13.64 -29.15 -5.06
C LEU A 302 -12.33 -29.80 -5.52
N PRO A 303 -12.36 -30.92 -6.26
CA PRO A 303 -11.15 -31.61 -6.70
C PRO A 303 -10.46 -30.87 -7.85
N GLN A 304 -9.16 -30.62 -7.73
CA GLN A 304 -8.39 -29.90 -8.76
C GLN A 304 -8.35 -30.64 -10.11
N THR A 305 -8.44 -31.98 -10.08
CA THR A 305 -8.40 -32.83 -11.28
C THR A 305 -9.53 -32.53 -12.27
N GLU A 306 -10.68 -32.06 -11.78
CA GLU A 306 -11.84 -31.72 -12.61
C GLU A 306 -11.66 -30.39 -13.37
N PHE A 307 -10.69 -29.55 -12.96
CA PHE A 307 -10.44 -28.23 -13.55
C PHE A 307 -9.00 -28.09 -14.06
N THR A 308 -8.38 -29.19 -14.49
CA THR A 308 -6.95 -29.27 -14.82
C THR A 308 -6.45 -28.13 -15.73
N MET A 309 -7.20 -27.74 -16.77
CA MET A 309 -6.79 -26.65 -17.65
C MET A 309 -6.74 -25.27 -16.96
N TRP A 310 -7.61 -24.99 -15.99
CA TRP A 310 -7.53 -23.74 -15.21
C TRP A 310 -6.27 -23.74 -14.35
N PHE A 311 -5.97 -24.87 -13.73
CA PHE A 311 -4.77 -25.03 -12.92
C PHE A 311 -3.48 -24.97 -13.75
N ASP A 312 -3.48 -25.43 -15.00
CA ASP A 312 -2.31 -25.30 -15.90
C ASP A 312 -2.05 -23.85 -16.31
N ILE A 313 -3.11 -23.06 -16.54
CA ILE A 313 -3.02 -21.61 -16.75
C ILE A 313 -2.45 -20.93 -15.51
N PHE A 314 -2.99 -21.24 -14.32
CA PHE A 314 -2.50 -20.66 -13.07
C PHE A 314 -1.05 -21.04 -12.76
N ARG A 315 -0.63 -22.30 -13.03
CA ARG A 315 0.77 -22.75 -12.88
C ARG A 315 1.73 -22.01 -13.80
N SER A 316 1.23 -21.52 -14.94
CA SER A 316 1.96 -20.67 -15.88
C SER A 316 1.93 -19.18 -15.47
N GLN A 317 1.35 -18.86 -14.32
CA GLN A 317 1.16 -17.49 -13.79
C GLN A 317 0.31 -16.58 -14.68
N GLU A 318 -0.54 -17.16 -15.52
CA GLU A 318 -1.46 -16.42 -16.38
C GLU A 318 -2.81 -16.21 -15.70
N ASN A 319 -3.48 -15.10 -16.05
CA ASN A 319 -4.84 -14.84 -15.58
C ASN A 319 -5.84 -15.60 -16.47
N LEU A 320 -6.92 -16.07 -15.87
CA LEU A 320 -8.05 -16.62 -16.63
C LEU A 320 -9.10 -15.52 -16.85
N LEU A 321 -9.23 -15.07 -18.10
CA LEU A 321 -10.26 -14.12 -18.52
C LEU A 321 -11.29 -14.85 -19.38
N ILE A 322 -12.51 -14.98 -18.88
CA ILE A 322 -13.64 -15.57 -19.58
C ILE A 322 -14.57 -14.44 -20.01
N ALA A 323 -14.48 -14.06 -21.29
CA ALA A 323 -15.30 -13.00 -21.87
C ALA A 323 -16.72 -13.47 -22.25
N ASP A 324 -16.89 -14.78 -22.45
CA ASP A 324 -18.15 -15.47 -22.64
C ASP A 324 -17.99 -16.92 -22.15
N VAL A 325 -18.82 -17.35 -21.19
CA VAL A 325 -18.81 -18.72 -20.65
C VAL A 325 -19.19 -19.75 -21.72
N GLU A 326 -19.94 -19.36 -22.74
CA GLU A 326 -20.31 -20.24 -23.86
C GLU A 326 -19.09 -20.77 -24.64
N ASP A 327 -17.99 -20.01 -24.67
CA ASP A 327 -16.73 -20.42 -25.32
C ASP A 327 -16.07 -21.64 -24.65
N LEU A 328 -16.48 -21.96 -23.40
CA LEU A 328 -15.93 -23.07 -22.62
C LEU A 328 -16.57 -24.43 -22.97
N LYS A 329 -17.75 -24.46 -23.62
CA LYS A 329 -18.52 -25.69 -23.89
C LYS A 329 -17.74 -26.81 -24.57
N GLY A 330 -16.78 -26.46 -25.43
CA GLY A 330 -16.00 -27.41 -26.21
C GLY A 330 -14.60 -27.72 -25.66
N THR A 331 -14.14 -26.97 -24.67
CA THR A 331 -12.74 -27.03 -24.19
C THR A 331 -12.65 -27.35 -22.71
N MET A 332 -13.52 -26.78 -21.86
CA MET A 332 -13.48 -26.90 -20.40
C MET A 332 -14.86 -27.25 -19.84
N ILE A 333 -15.33 -28.48 -20.10
CA ILE A 333 -16.71 -28.93 -19.82
C ILE A 333 -17.11 -28.73 -18.35
N GLN A 334 -16.30 -29.18 -17.40
CA GLN A 334 -16.57 -29.04 -15.97
C GLN A 334 -16.60 -27.57 -15.53
N GLY A 335 -15.70 -26.76 -16.08
CA GLY A 335 -15.69 -25.31 -15.86
C GLY A 335 -16.95 -24.63 -16.39
N TYR A 336 -17.40 -25.01 -17.59
CA TYR A 336 -18.66 -24.53 -18.16
C TYR A 336 -19.86 -24.92 -17.29
N GLU A 337 -19.98 -26.21 -16.91
CA GLU A 337 -21.11 -26.69 -16.10
C GLU A 337 -21.19 -25.96 -14.75
N LEU A 338 -20.04 -25.77 -14.09
CA LEU A 338 -19.97 -25.06 -12.81
C LEU A 338 -20.41 -23.60 -12.94
N LEU A 339 -19.90 -22.88 -13.95
CA LEU A 339 -20.17 -21.45 -14.13
C LEU A 339 -21.61 -21.22 -14.63
N ALA A 340 -22.06 -22.00 -15.63
CA ALA A 340 -23.40 -21.88 -16.21
C ALA A 340 -24.50 -22.20 -15.19
N ALA A 341 -24.31 -23.20 -14.33
CA ALA A 341 -25.27 -23.54 -13.27
C ALA A 341 -25.49 -22.39 -12.27
N GLN A 342 -24.53 -21.47 -12.16
CA GLN A 342 -24.59 -20.31 -11.28
C GLN A 342 -25.05 -19.03 -12.00
N GLY A 343 -25.38 -19.10 -13.29
CA GLY A 343 -25.73 -17.91 -14.09
C GLY A 343 -24.54 -16.99 -14.34
N ILE A 344 -23.33 -17.53 -14.37
CA ILE A 344 -22.12 -16.77 -14.69
C ILE A 344 -21.96 -16.77 -16.22
N GLU A 345 -21.86 -15.57 -16.80
CA GLU A 345 -21.64 -15.31 -18.23
C GLU A 345 -20.18 -14.90 -18.50
N ARG A 346 -19.52 -14.28 -17.52
CA ARG A 346 -18.15 -13.76 -17.61
C ARG A 346 -17.43 -13.97 -16.29
N ALA A 347 -16.12 -14.18 -16.34
CA ALA A 347 -15.31 -14.28 -15.13
C ALA A 347 -13.89 -13.77 -15.33
N VAL A 348 -13.31 -13.24 -14.26
CA VAL A 348 -11.88 -12.87 -14.18
C VAL A 348 -11.31 -13.58 -12.97
N LEU A 349 -10.25 -14.38 -13.16
CA LEU A 349 -9.56 -15.07 -12.07
C LEU A 349 -8.06 -14.79 -12.16
N VAL A 350 -7.48 -14.36 -11.04
CA VAL A 350 -6.05 -14.07 -10.89
C VAL A 350 -5.44 -15.03 -9.88
N PRO A 351 -4.37 -15.76 -10.22
CA PRO A 351 -3.74 -16.71 -9.31
C PRO A 351 -3.06 -16.00 -8.13
N LEU A 352 -3.27 -16.54 -6.94
CA LEU A 352 -2.58 -16.17 -5.71
C LEU A 352 -1.36 -17.07 -5.52
N GLU A 353 -0.22 -16.48 -5.18
CA GLU A 353 1.06 -17.18 -5.13
C GLU A 353 1.69 -17.15 -3.74
N ARG A 354 2.28 -18.28 -3.36
CA ARG A 354 3.09 -18.46 -2.15
C ARG A 354 4.35 -19.23 -2.50
N GLU A 355 5.51 -18.61 -2.27
CA GLU A 355 6.84 -19.22 -2.49
C GLU A 355 7.04 -19.82 -3.90
N GLY A 356 6.50 -19.14 -4.92
CA GLY A 356 6.60 -19.58 -6.32
C GLY A 356 5.63 -20.71 -6.71
N LYS A 357 4.66 -21.05 -5.85
CA LYS A 357 3.57 -21.98 -6.13
C LYS A 357 2.22 -21.27 -6.05
N VAL A 358 1.26 -21.74 -6.84
CA VAL A 358 -0.12 -21.25 -6.76
C VAL A 358 -0.77 -21.81 -5.51
N ASP A 359 -1.28 -20.92 -4.65
CA ASP A 359 -1.89 -21.22 -3.35
C ASP A 359 -3.41 -20.93 -3.34
N GLY A 360 -3.92 -20.35 -4.42
CA GLY A 360 -5.32 -19.94 -4.54
C GLY A 360 -5.58 -19.08 -5.78
N CYS A 361 -6.75 -18.45 -5.83
CA CYS A 361 -7.05 -17.38 -6.77
C CYS A 361 -8.02 -16.36 -6.16
N ILE A 362 -7.96 -15.13 -6.65
CA ILE A 362 -8.98 -14.10 -6.42
C ILE A 362 -9.75 -13.89 -7.72
N GLY A 363 -11.08 -13.80 -7.65
CA GLY A 363 -11.90 -13.70 -8.86
C GLY A 363 -13.13 -12.81 -8.75
N LEU A 364 -13.66 -12.47 -9.92
CA LEU A 364 -14.89 -11.71 -10.12
C LEU A 364 -15.80 -12.40 -11.13
N ASP A 365 -17.07 -12.52 -10.79
CA ASP A 365 -18.11 -13.02 -11.70
C ASP A 365 -18.92 -11.87 -12.28
N ASN A 366 -19.26 -11.98 -13.57
CA ASN A 366 -20.10 -11.06 -14.32
C ASN A 366 -19.69 -9.57 -14.30
N PRO A 367 -18.39 -9.19 -14.34
CA PRO A 367 -18.05 -7.79 -14.56
C PRO A 367 -18.50 -7.34 -15.98
N PRO A 368 -18.81 -6.05 -16.19
CA PRO A 368 -19.05 -5.50 -17.52
C PRO A 368 -17.89 -5.80 -18.47
N ARG A 369 -18.18 -6.02 -19.75
CA ARG A 369 -17.17 -6.45 -20.74
C ARG A 369 -16.00 -5.47 -20.87
N GLU A 370 -16.27 -4.16 -20.76
CA GLU A 370 -15.25 -3.10 -20.79
C GLU A 370 -14.32 -3.08 -19.56
N HIS A 371 -14.67 -3.81 -18.50
CA HIS A 371 -13.90 -3.86 -17.25
C HIS A 371 -13.01 -5.10 -17.12
N LEU A 372 -13.12 -6.10 -17.99
CA LEU A 372 -12.41 -7.39 -17.85
C LEU A 372 -10.88 -7.23 -17.68
N GLU A 373 -10.23 -6.50 -18.58
CA GLU A 373 -8.77 -6.31 -18.55
C GLU A 373 -8.33 -5.45 -17.37
N ASN A 374 -9.05 -4.35 -17.11
CA ASN A 374 -8.75 -3.44 -15.99
C ASN A 374 -8.94 -4.13 -14.62
N ALA A 375 -9.95 -5.00 -14.51
CA ALA A 375 -10.19 -5.81 -13.32
C ALA A 375 -9.06 -6.82 -13.09
N ALA A 376 -8.61 -7.52 -14.14
CA ALA A 376 -7.49 -8.44 -14.03
C ALA A 376 -6.20 -7.72 -13.59
N ALA A 377 -5.85 -6.59 -14.20
CA ALA A 377 -4.68 -5.80 -13.81
C ALA A 377 -4.76 -5.27 -12.37
N PHE A 378 -5.96 -4.85 -11.93
CA PHE A 378 -6.19 -4.40 -10.55
C PHE A 378 -5.99 -5.55 -9.55
N LEU A 379 -6.64 -6.69 -9.79
CA LEU A 379 -6.52 -7.89 -8.96
C LEU A 379 -5.07 -8.40 -8.92
N GLN A 380 -4.34 -8.33 -10.03
CA GLN A 380 -2.91 -8.66 -10.07
C GLN A 380 -2.07 -7.79 -9.13
N THR A 381 -2.39 -6.51 -9.00
CA THR A 381 -1.70 -5.63 -8.05
C THR A 381 -2.08 -6.00 -6.61
N LEU A 382 -3.35 -6.26 -6.37
CA LEU A 382 -3.88 -6.56 -5.04
C LEU A 382 -3.42 -7.92 -4.49
N ARG A 383 -3.20 -8.90 -5.38
CA ARG A 383 -2.82 -10.29 -5.03
C ARG A 383 -1.61 -10.35 -4.10
N TYR A 384 -0.61 -9.51 -4.33
CA TYR A 384 0.61 -9.47 -3.52
C TYR A 384 0.31 -9.07 -2.07
N PHE A 385 -0.48 -8.02 -1.89
CA PHE A 385 -0.80 -7.49 -0.57
C PHE A 385 -1.80 -8.37 0.19
N LEU A 386 -2.74 -8.99 -0.54
CA LEU A 386 -3.64 -9.98 0.03
C LEU A 386 -2.84 -11.17 0.58
N MET A 387 -1.91 -11.71 -0.22
CA MET A 387 -1.05 -12.83 0.21
C MET A 387 -0.12 -12.44 1.37
N LEU A 388 0.39 -11.22 1.38
CA LEU A 388 1.19 -10.72 2.51
C LEU A 388 0.38 -10.65 3.80
N ALA A 389 -0.88 -10.20 3.73
CA ALA A 389 -1.77 -10.12 4.88
C ALA A 389 -2.19 -11.51 5.39
N ILE A 390 -2.48 -12.45 4.48
CA ILE A 390 -2.76 -13.85 4.81
C ILE A 390 -1.57 -14.49 5.52
N ARG A 391 -0.36 -14.35 4.96
CA ARG A 391 0.88 -14.88 5.56
C ARG A 391 1.12 -14.31 6.95
N ARG A 392 1.00 -12.99 7.11
CA ARG A 392 1.13 -12.35 8.42
C ARG A 392 0.14 -12.94 9.43
N SER A 393 -1.12 -13.14 9.05
CA SER A 393 -2.12 -13.72 9.96
C SER A 393 -1.79 -15.15 10.37
N GLU A 394 -1.26 -15.96 9.45
CA GLU A 394 -0.78 -17.31 9.75
C GLU A 394 0.44 -17.29 10.66
N ASP A 395 1.42 -16.43 10.39
CA ASP A 395 2.62 -16.26 11.19
C ASP A 395 2.27 -15.80 12.61
N GLU A 396 1.34 -14.84 12.76
CA GLU A 396 0.81 -14.42 14.07
C GLU A 396 0.13 -15.56 14.82
N LYS A 397 -0.70 -16.37 14.15
CA LYS A 397 -1.34 -17.56 14.75
C LYS A 397 -0.30 -18.60 15.15
N LEU A 398 0.73 -18.82 14.33
CA LEU A 398 1.81 -19.75 14.61
C LEU A 398 2.65 -19.26 15.79
N LEU A 399 3.05 -17.99 15.80
CA LEU A 399 3.75 -17.37 16.91
C LEU A 399 2.92 -17.46 18.19
N SER A 400 1.62 -17.19 18.14
CA SER A 400 0.75 -17.34 19.31
C SER A 400 0.69 -18.79 19.79
N LYS A 401 0.62 -19.76 18.88
CA LYS A 401 0.65 -21.19 19.23
C LYS A 401 1.99 -21.56 19.87
N LEU A 402 3.11 -21.21 19.27
CA LEU A 402 4.45 -21.50 19.79
C LEU A 402 4.71 -20.78 21.12
N SER A 403 4.14 -19.58 21.31
CA SER A 403 4.33 -18.79 22.53
C SER A 403 3.60 -19.39 23.72
N TYR A 404 2.46 -20.06 23.53
CA TYR A 404 1.57 -20.50 24.61
C TYR A 404 1.24 -22.00 24.64
N HIS A 405 1.63 -22.77 23.64
CA HIS A 405 1.37 -24.21 23.55
C HIS A 405 2.66 -25.02 23.38
N ASP A 406 2.64 -26.22 23.94
CA ASP A 406 3.65 -27.25 23.71
C ASP A 406 3.36 -27.97 22.39
N VAL A 407 4.35 -27.99 21.49
CA VAL A 407 4.20 -28.52 20.12
C VAL A 407 3.93 -30.02 20.11
N LEU A 408 4.50 -30.77 21.07
CA LEU A 408 4.40 -32.22 21.11
C LEU A 408 3.02 -32.71 21.57
N THR A 409 2.49 -32.10 22.64
CA THR A 409 1.27 -32.57 23.32
C THR A 409 0.03 -31.73 23.00
N SER A 410 0.22 -30.55 22.39
CA SER A 410 -0.78 -29.50 22.20
C SER A 410 -1.40 -28.97 23.50
N PHE A 411 -0.81 -29.29 24.65
CA PHE A 411 -1.16 -28.66 25.92
C PHE A 411 -0.62 -27.23 25.95
N TYR A 412 -1.05 -26.44 26.92
CA TYR A 412 -0.42 -25.15 27.16
C TYR A 412 1.02 -25.35 27.65
N ASN A 413 1.91 -24.44 27.28
CA ASN A 413 3.30 -24.48 27.73
C ASN A 413 3.49 -23.71 29.04
N ARG A 414 4.74 -23.66 29.51
CA ARG A 414 5.15 -22.93 30.71
C ARG A 414 4.76 -21.45 30.70
N ASN A 415 4.85 -20.76 29.57
CA ASN A 415 4.51 -19.34 29.49
C ASN A 415 3.03 -19.10 29.79
N ARG A 416 2.17 -19.92 29.18
CA ARG A 416 0.73 -19.83 29.43
C ARG A 416 0.37 -20.24 30.85
N TYR A 417 1.02 -21.27 31.37
CA TYR A 417 0.89 -21.67 32.77
C TYR A 417 1.19 -20.51 33.73
N ILE A 418 2.32 -19.81 33.58
CA ILE A 418 2.68 -18.65 34.42
C ILE A 418 1.62 -17.55 34.32
N GLN A 419 1.16 -17.26 33.09
CA GLN A 419 0.13 -16.24 32.85
C GLN A 419 -1.19 -16.58 33.54
N ASP A 420 -1.68 -17.81 33.36
CA ASP A 420 -2.95 -18.26 33.93
C ASP A 420 -2.88 -18.33 35.46
N VAL A 421 -1.78 -18.84 36.03
CA VAL A 421 -1.58 -18.87 37.50
C VAL A 421 -1.58 -17.46 38.09
N ASN A 422 -0.89 -16.51 37.47
CA ASN A 422 -0.90 -15.11 37.92
C ASN A 422 -2.30 -14.48 37.83
N GLY A 423 -3.06 -14.79 36.78
CA GLY A 423 -4.42 -14.27 36.60
C GLY A 423 -5.46 -14.88 37.56
N LEU A 424 -5.25 -16.13 37.99
CA LEU A 424 -6.13 -16.85 38.91
C LEU A 424 -5.83 -16.56 40.39
N THR A 425 -4.59 -16.20 40.71
CA THR A 425 -4.17 -15.92 42.10
C THR A 425 -5.00 -14.79 42.69
N GLY A 426 -5.58 -15.02 43.87
CA GLY A 426 -6.43 -14.06 44.60
C GLY A 426 -7.92 -14.14 44.25
N GLN A 427 -8.35 -15.00 43.33
CA GLN A 427 -9.77 -15.20 43.04
C GLN A 427 -10.48 -16.07 44.10
N SER A 428 -11.70 -15.71 44.48
CA SER A 428 -12.54 -16.48 45.42
C SER A 428 -13.30 -17.61 44.73
N VAL A 429 -12.57 -18.48 44.00
CA VAL A 429 -13.14 -19.67 43.34
C VAL A 429 -12.37 -20.92 43.77
N PRO A 430 -13.05 -22.04 44.05
CA PRO A 430 -12.38 -23.29 44.41
C PRO A 430 -11.41 -23.75 43.33
N VAL A 431 -10.28 -24.34 43.75
CA VAL A 431 -9.25 -24.80 42.81
C VAL A 431 -8.73 -26.19 43.15
N GLY A 432 -8.59 -27.02 42.12
CA GLY A 432 -7.95 -28.32 42.20
C GLY A 432 -6.72 -28.37 41.30
N VAL A 433 -5.58 -28.77 41.85
CA VAL A 433 -4.30 -28.89 41.14
C VAL A 433 -3.85 -30.34 41.13
N ILE A 434 -3.51 -30.85 39.95
CA ILE A 434 -2.85 -32.13 39.75
C ILE A 434 -1.48 -31.84 39.15
N TYR A 435 -0.44 -32.31 39.82
CA TYR A 435 0.94 -32.27 39.34
C TYR A 435 1.35 -33.70 38.99
N LEU A 436 1.87 -33.89 37.79
CA LEU A 436 2.16 -35.21 37.24
C LEU A 436 3.55 -35.23 36.59
N ASP A 437 4.30 -36.28 36.85
CA ASP A 437 5.63 -36.48 36.29
C ASP A 437 5.75 -37.89 35.69
N VAL A 438 6.24 -37.98 34.44
CA VAL A 438 6.38 -39.26 33.73
C VAL A 438 7.61 -40.02 34.21
N ASN A 439 7.38 -41.14 34.89
CA ASN A 439 8.45 -41.98 35.42
C ASN A 439 9.23 -42.69 34.29
N GLY A 440 10.55 -42.70 34.39
CA GLY A 440 11.44 -43.48 33.51
C GLY A 440 11.62 -42.92 32.10
N LEU A 441 11.20 -41.67 31.83
CA LEU A 441 11.30 -41.08 30.48
C LEU A 441 12.75 -41.04 29.98
N LYS A 442 13.70 -40.69 30.85
CA LYS A 442 15.14 -40.67 30.52
C LYS A 442 15.65 -42.06 30.11
N GLU A 443 15.21 -43.11 30.80
CA GLU A 443 15.60 -44.49 30.49
C GLU A 443 15.07 -44.91 29.12
N VAL A 444 13.84 -44.51 28.79
CA VAL A 444 13.24 -44.74 27.46
C VAL A 444 14.01 -43.99 26.38
N ASN A 445 14.36 -42.72 26.62
CA ASN A 445 15.16 -41.91 25.69
C ASN A 445 16.55 -42.51 25.46
N ASP A 446 17.22 -42.95 26.54
CA ASP A 446 18.56 -43.51 26.48
C ASP A 446 18.59 -44.86 25.73
N HIS A 447 17.58 -45.71 25.93
CA HIS A 447 17.55 -47.06 25.32
C HIS A 447 16.92 -47.09 23.92
N PHE A 448 15.92 -46.25 23.66
CA PHE A 448 15.08 -46.33 22.45
C PHE A 448 15.05 -45.02 21.63
N GLY A 449 15.81 -44.00 22.06
CA GLY A 449 15.90 -42.70 21.40
C GLY A 449 14.74 -41.75 21.73
N HIS A 450 14.94 -40.47 21.44
CA HIS A 450 13.98 -39.40 21.74
C HIS A 450 12.60 -39.60 21.11
N ALA A 451 12.53 -40.17 19.90
CA ALA A 451 11.25 -40.47 19.26
C ALA A 451 10.41 -41.48 20.07
N ALA A 452 11.03 -42.34 20.88
CA ALA A 452 10.30 -43.23 21.79
C ALA A 452 9.78 -42.47 23.02
N GLY A 453 10.56 -41.58 23.61
CA GLY A 453 10.10 -40.71 24.69
C GLY A 453 8.96 -39.79 24.26
N ASP A 454 9.04 -39.23 23.05
CA ASP A 454 7.97 -38.41 22.46
C ASP A 454 6.64 -39.17 22.38
N ARG A 455 6.68 -40.46 22.05
CA ARG A 455 5.49 -41.33 22.06
C ARG A 455 4.94 -41.56 23.47
N VAL A 456 5.81 -41.71 24.47
CA VAL A 456 5.39 -41.84 25.88
C VAL A 456 4.71 -40.57 26.36
N LEU A 457 5.32 -39.40 26.10
CA LEU A 457 4.77 -38.09 26.44
C LEU A 457 3.43 -37.82 25.75
N THR A 458 3.33 -38.12 24.46
CA THR A 458 2.09 -37.99 23.69
C THR A 458 0.99 -38.88 24.27
N ARG A 459 1.32 -40.11 24.65
CA ARG A 459 0.37 -41.03 25.28
C ARG A 459 -0.06 -40.56 26.67
N CYS A 460 0.87 -40.03 27.47
CA CYS A 460 0.55 -39.41 28.75
C CYS A 460 -0.48 -38.29 28.57
N ALA A 461 -0.22 -37.36 27.64
CA ALA A 461 -1.12 -36.27 27.32
C ALA A 461 -2.51 -36.75 26.83
N GLN A 462 -2.55 -37.78 25.98
CA GLN A 462 -3.81 -38.39 25.54
C GLN A 462 -4.62 -38.97 26.71
N THR A 463 -3.96 -39.66 27.64
CA THR A 463 -4.59 -40.21 28.85
C THR A 463 -5.14 -39.10 29.74
N ILE A 464 -4.35 -38.05 29.99
CA ILE A 464 -4.78 -36.87 30.74
C ILE A 464 -6.01 -36.25 30.08
N ARG A 465 -5.96 -35.95 28.78
CA ARG A 465 -7.08 -35.30 28.06
C ARG A 465 -8.37 -36.12 28.09
N ARG A 466 -8.27 -37.45 28.05
CA ARG A 466 -9.42 -38.36 28.10
C ARG A 466 -10.15 -38.31 29.44
N ILE A 467 -9.39 -38.26 30.54
CA ILE A 467 -9.90 -38.37 31.92
C ILE A 467 -10.23 -36.99 32.48
N CYS A 468 -9.27 -36.08 32.42
CA CYS A 468 -9.33 -34.78 33.05
C CYS A 468 -10.13 -33.75 32.22
N LYS A 469 -11.37 -34.07 31.84
CA LYS A 469 -12.21 -33.17 31.04
C LYS A 469 -12.43 -31.82 31.74
N LYS A 470 -12.48 -30.73 30.97
CA LYS A 470 -12.73 -29.34 31.44
C LYS A 470 -11.63 -28.69 32.30
N GLY A 471 -10.51 -29.38 32.56
CA GLY A 471 -9.34 -28.76 33.18
C GLY A 471 -8.52 -27.94 32.17
N SER A 472 -7.68 -27.04 32.66
CA SER A 472 -6.60 -26.44 31.89
C SER A 472 -5.37 -27.34 31.98
N PHE A 473 -4.82 -27.73 30.84
CA PHE A 473 -3.71 -28.69 30.74
C PHE A 473 -2.42 -27.99 30.37
N TYR A 474 -1.38 -28.22 31.15
CA TYR A 474 -0.06 -27.63 30.94
C TYR A 474 0.99 -28.73 30.88
N ARG A 475 1.99 -28.55 30.01
CA ARG A 475 3.28 -29.23 30.07
C ARG A 475 4.33 -28.16 30.32
N ILE A 476 4.95 -28.18 31.49
CA ILE A 476 5.79 -27.08 31.99
C ILE A 476 7.29 -27.41 32.01
N GLY A 477 7.62 -28.70 31.87
CA GLY A 477 8.96 -29.26 31.86
C GLY A 477 8.98 -30.57 31.06
N GLY A 478 10.17 -31.14 30.84
CA GLY A 478 10.37 -32.30 29.95
C GLY A 478 9.37 -33.43 30.15
N ASP A 479 9.26 -33.94 31.38
CA ASP A 479 8.36 -34.99 31.85
C ASP A 479 7.19 -34.49 32.71
N GLU A 480 7.07 -33.17 32.91
CA GLU A 480 6.16 -32.56 33.88
C GLU A 480 4.88 -31.98 33.27
N PHE A 481 3.75 -32.37 33.85
CA PHE A 481 2.41 -31.94 33.48
C PHE A 481 1.69 -31.35 34.69
N VAL A 482 0.93 -30.28 34.47
CA VAL A 482 0.07 -29.68 35.48
C VAL A 482 -1.35 -29.57 34.93
N ILE A 483 -2.34 -29.93 35.74
CA ILE A 483 -3.75 -29.74 35.42
C ILE A 483 -4.36 -28.88 36.50
N ILE A 484 -4.98 -27.76 36.09
CA ILE A 484 -5.66 -26.84 36.99
C ILE A 484 -7.15 -26.84 36.69
N TYR A 485 -7.94 -27.04 37.72
CA TYR A 485 -9.39 -26.94 37.69
C TYR A 485 -9.85 -25.72 38.48
N THR A 486 -10.61 -24.83 37.83
CA THR A 486 -11.24 -23.67 38.48
C THR A 486 -12.73 -23.93 38.67
N GLY A 487 -13.26 -23.66 39.87
CA GLY A 487 -14.68 -23.85 40.19
C GLY A 487 -15.10 -25.31 40.36
N ILE A 488 -14.17 -26.23 40.63
CA ILE A 488 -14.47 -27.64 40.87
C ILE A 488 -14.74 -27.92 42.35
N GLY A 489 -15.80 -28.65 42.65
CA GLY A 489 -16.06 -29.14 44.01
C GLY A 489 -15.09 -30.24 44.43
N LYS A 490 -14.71 -30.26 45.71
CA LYS A 490 -13.72 -31.19 46.29
C LYS A 490 -13.97 -32.67 45.94
N THR A 491 -15.20 -33.15 46.10
CA THR A 491 -15.55 -34.55 45.84
C THR A 491 -15.31 -34.94 44.37
N ASN A 492 -15.81 -34.13 43.44
CA ASN A 492 -15.65 -34.38 41.99
C ASN A 492 -14.17 -34.32 41.57
N PHE A 493 -13.38 -33.41 42.17
CA PHE A 493 -11.94 -33.36 41.92
C PHE A 493 -11.23 -34.66 42.31
N TYR A 494 -11.47 -35.18 43.52
CA TYR A 494 -10.82 -36.42 43.96
C TYR A 494 -11.35 -37.69 43.25
N GLU A 495 -12.56 -37.69 42.72
CA GLU A 495 -13.05 -38.75 41.83
C GLU A 495 -12.23 -38.81 40.53
N ILE A 496 -11.99 -37.65 39.90
CA ILE A 496 -11.12 -37.54 38.71
C ILE A 496 -9.70 -38.00 39.02
N VAL A 497 -9.14 -37.57 40.15
CA VAL A 497 -7.79 -37.99 40.59
C VAL A 497 -7.70 -39.50 40.76
N ARG A 498 -8.72 -40.14 41.33
CA ARG A 498 -8.75 -41.59 41.51
C ARG A 498 -8.80 -42.31 40.16
N GLU A 499 -9.61 -41.83 39.22
CA GLU A 499 -9.66 -42.39 37.86
C GLU A 499 -8.31 -42.21 37.14
N LEU A 500 -7.69 -41.04 37.28
CA LEU A 500 -6.37 -40.73 36.73
C LEU A 500 -5.31 -41.70 37.25
N ARG A 501 -5.20 -41.85 38.58
CA ARG A 501 -4.26 -42.77 39.23
C ARG A 501 -4.43 -44.21 38.75
N ASN A 502 -5.66 -44.70 38.63
CA ASN A 502 -5.92 -46.05 38.14
C ASN A 502 -5.44 -46.26 36.69
N ASN A 503 -5.56 -45.26 35.82
CA ASN A 503 -5.10 -45.36 34.43
C ASN A 503 -3.57 -45.35 34.31
N PHE A 504 -2.86 -44.70 35.23
CA PHE A 504 -1.38 -44.66 35.25
C PHE A 504 -0.73 -45.82 36.03
N GLN A 505 -1.52 -46.74 36.60
CA GLN A 505 -1.03 -47.99 37.20
C GLN A 505 -0.77 -49.10 36.15
N GLY A 506 -1.19 -48.93 34.90
CA GLY A 506 -0.96 -49.90 33.80
C GLY A 506 0.48 -49.91 33.26
N GLU A 507 0.86 -50.96 32.52
CA GLU A 507 2.23 -51.18 32.02
C GLU A 507 2.70 -50.18 30.94
N THR A 508 1.78 -49.44 30.30
CA THR A 508 2.10 -48.67 29.07
C THR A 508 2.55 -47.23 29.32
N CYS A 509 2.27 -46.64 30.49
CA CYS A 509 2.76 -45.32 30.89
C CYS A 509 2.60 -45.17 32.40
N ARG A 510 3.71 -45.02 33.13
CA ARG A 510 3.69 -44.79 34.58
C ARG A 510 4.03 -43.35 34.90
N ALA A 511 3.30 -42.77 35.85
CA ALA A 511 3.52 -41.39 36.26
C ALA A 511 3.37 -41.26 37.78
N ALA A 512 4.17 -40.39 38.38
CA ALA A 512 4.00 -39.95 39.75
C ALA A 512 2.93 -38.84 39.79
N ILE A 513 2.01 -38.89 40.76
CA ILE A 513 0.85 -38.00 40.80
C ILE A 513 0.65 -37.38 42.18
N GLY A 514 0.85 -36.06 42.25
CA GLY A 514 0.55 -35.24 43.40
C GLY A 514 -0.66 -34.35 43.17
N THR A 515 -1.43 -34.11 44.24
CA THR A 515 -2.73 -33.44 44.10
C THR A 515 -3.05 -32.62 45.32
N GLN A 516 -3.59 -31.42 45.09
CA GLN A 516 -4.13 -30.60 46.16
C GLN A 516 -5.41 -29.88 45.74
N TRP A 517 -6.33 -29.70 46.68
CA TRP A 517 -7.56 -28.93 46.49
C TRP A 517 -7.70 -27.85 47.56
N ALA A 518 -8.10 -26.65 47.16
CA ALA A 518 -8.34 -25.51 48.04
C ALA A 518 -9.71 -24.87 47.78
N GLU A 519 -10.27 -24.24 48.83
CA GLU A 519 -11.58 -23.56 48.77
C GLU A 519 -11.55 -22.28 47.94
N ASP A 520 -10.38 -21.67 47.79
CA ASP A 520 -10.14 -20.50 46.95
C ASP A 520 -8.73 -20.49 46.31
N CYS A 521 -8.50 -19.55 45.39
CA CYS A 521 -7.19 -19.31 44.76
C CYS A 521 -6.34 -18.28 45.53
N GLY A 522 -6.61 -18.01 46.81
CA GLY A 522 -5.96 -16.95 47.60
C GLY A 522 -4.43 -17.06 47.63
N ASN A 523 -3.91 -18.29 47.67
CA ASN A 523 -2.49 -18.59 47.45
C ASN A 523 -2.32 -19.82 46.54
N LEU A 524 -2.76 -19.69 45.28
CA LEU A 524 -2.59 -20.73 44.27
C LEU A 524 -1.13 -21.24 44.13
N PRO A 525 -0.08 -20.41 44.20
CA PRO A 525 1.30 -20.89 44.20
C PRO A 525 1.62 -21.89 45.32
N ALA A 526 1.08 -21.69 46.54
CA ALA A 526 1.27 -22.65 47.64
C ALA A 526 0.53 -23.97 47.38
N VAL A 527 -0.70 -23.91 46.86
CA VAL A 527 -1.48 -25.10 46.49
C VAL A 527 -0.74 -25.95 45.45
N ILE A 528 -0.11 -25.28 44.47
CA ILE A 528 0.72 -25.94 43.46
C ILE A 528 1.97 -26.58 44.08
N ALA A 529 2.68 -25.85 44.96
CA ALA A 529 3.87 -26.37 45.64
C ALA A 529 3.55 -27.61 46.49
N GLU A 530 2.42 -27.61 47.21
CA GLU A 530 1.99 -28.78 47.96
C GLU A 530 1.65 -29.98 47.06
N ALA A 531 1.02 -29.74 45.90
CA ALA A 531 0.78 -30.79 44.91
C ALA A 531 2.09 -31.34 44.34
N ASP A 532 3.08 -30.49 44.08
CA ASP A 532 4.42 -30.88 43.63
C ASP A 532 5.16 -31.73 44.68
N GLU A 533 5.15 -31.34 45.95
CA GLU A 533 5.74 -32.11 47.04
C GLU A 533 5.15 -33.53 47.15
N ILE A 534 3.82 -33.66 46.99
CA ILE A 534 3.14 -34.97 47.00
C ILE A 534 3.55 -35.81 45.78
N MET A 535 3.67 -35.19 44.60
CA MET A 535 4.13 -35.86 43.38
C MET A 535 5.55 -36.39 43.57
N TYR A 536 6.43 -35.57 44.12
CA TYR A 536 7.83 -35.93 44.34
C TYR A 536 7.97 -37.09 45.34
N ALA A 537 7.14 -37.12 46.40
CA ALA A 537 7.08 -38.25 47.32
C ALA A 537 6.62 -39.55 46.64
N ASP A 538 5.65 -39.47 45.72
CA ASP A 538 5.16 -40.59 44.92
C ASP A 538 6.23 -41.10 43.94
N LYS A 539 6.94 -40.18 43.26
CA LYS A 539 8.09 -40.49 42.39
C LYS A 539 9.17 -41.24 43.16
N LYS A 540 9.52 -40.80 44.37
CA LYS A 540 10.46 -41.50 45.26
C LYS A 540 10.00 -42.91 45.61
N ALA A 541 8.70 -43.13 45.83
CA ALA A 541 8.17 -44.46 46.13
C ALA A 541 8.23 -45.40 44.91
N PHE A 542 7.96 -44.88 43.71
CA PHE A 542 8.05 -45.64 42.46
C PHE A 542 9.47 -46.20 42.23
N TYR A 543 10.50 -45.34 42.28
CA TYR A 543 11.88 -45.74 42.05
C TYR A 543 12.44 -46.70 43.13
N ARG A 544 11.86 -46.73 44.33
CA ARG A 544 12.22 -47.73 45.36
C ARG A 544 11.79 -49.15 45.00
N ASN A 545 10.74 -49.30 44.18
CA ASN A 545 10.06 -50.59 43.98
C ASN A 545 10.31 -51.25 42.61
N HIS A 546 10.98 -50.58 41.66
CA HIS A 546 11.21 -51.10 40.30
C HIS A 546 12.70 -51.10 39.91
N GLN A 547 13.27 -52.26 39.57
CA GLN A 547 14.57 -52.44 38.86
C GLN A 547 14.49 -53.60 37.87
N PRO A 548 15.06 -53.51 36.65
CA PRO A 548 16.51 -53.43 36.43
C PRO A 548 16.94 -52.55 35.23
N SER A 549 17.55 -51.39 35.50
CA SER A 549 18.66 -50.89 34.68
C SER A 549 19.68 -50.29 35.66
N GLY A 550 20.94 -50.73 35.55
CA GLY A 550 22.02 -50.45 36.49
C GLY A 550 22.52 -48.99 36.51
N ARG A 551 21.61 -48.01 36.42
CA ARG A 551 21.88 -46.58 36.69
C ARG A 551 21.12 -46.02 37.89
N TYR A 552 20.03 -46.67 38.31
CA TYR A 552 19.32 -46.33 39.57
C TYR A 552 19.52 -47.37 40.68
N ARG A 553 20.54 -48.22 40.53
CA ARG A 553 21.30 -48.75 41.67
C ARG A 553 22.70 -48.19 41.47
N HIS A 554 23.12 -47.24 42.28
CA HIS A 554 24.48 -47.07 42.80
C HIS A 554 24.56 -45.73 43.57
N HIS A 555 24.91 -45.82 44.85
CA HIS A 555 25.44 -44.75 45.73
C HIS A 555 24.52 -43.78 46.50
N THR A 556 23.18 -43.84 46.43
CA THR A 556 22.35 -42.95 47.28
C THR A 556 22.34 -43.32 48.77
N ASP A 557 22.72 -44.55 49.16
CA ASP A 557 22.99 -44.89 50.57
C ASP A 557 24.47 -44.71 50.96
N SER A 558 25.42 -44.69 50.02
CA SER A 558 26.86 -44.58 50.34
C SER A 558 27.35 -43.14 50.51
N ALA A 559 26.49 -42.14 50.30
CA ALA A 559 26.81 -40.73 50.56
C ALA A 559 25.79 -40.06 51.49
N ARG A 560 24.74 -40.78 51.92
CA ARG A 560 23.72 -40.25 52.84
C ARG A 560 24.29 -39.86 54.19
N HIS A 561 25.32 -40.57 54.65
CA HIS A 561 26.02 -40.22 55.89
C HIS A 561 26.70 -38.84 55.82
N LEU A 562 26.96 -38.31 54.61
CA LEU A 562 27.47 -36.94 54.43
C LEU A 562 26.45 -35.86 54.80
N THR A 563 25.19 -36.23 55.08
CA THR A 563 24.19 -35.31 55.66
C THR A 563 24.45 -35.01 57.14
N ASP A 564 25.33 -35.77 57.81
CA ASP A 564 25.83 -35.41 59.13
C ASP A 564 26.93 -34.33 59.01
N PRO A 565 26.72 -33.12 59.55
CA PRO A 565 27.67 -32.02 59.45
C PRO A 565 29.05 -32.30 60.05
N GLU A 566 29.15 -33.11 61.12
CA GLU A 566 30.43 -33.44 61.75
C GLU A 566 31.18 -34.50 60.93
N LEU A 567 30.47 -35.51 60.42
CA LEU A 567 31.08 -36.51 59.56
C LEU A 567 31.54 -35.89 58.24
N LEU A 568 30.76 -34.99 57.63
CA LEU A 568 31.18 -34.25 56.45
C LEU A 568 32.48 -33.46 56.71
N ARG A 569 32.59 -32.82 57.88
CA ARG A 569 33.79 -32.09 58.30
C ARG A 569 35.00 -33.01 58.46
N GLU A 570 34.81 -34.18 59.05
CA GLU A 570 35.84 -35.22 59.17
C GLU A 570 36.31 -35.69 57.79
N LYS A 571 35.38 -36.05 56.89
CA LYS A 571 35.72 -36.54 55.54
C LYS A 571 36.45 -35.47 54.70
N MET A 572 36.11 -34.19 54.85
CA MET A 572 36.86 -33.09 54.22
C MET A 572 38.27 -32.97 54.78
N ALA A 573 38.44 -33.06 56.11
CA ALA A 573 39.76 -33.02 56.74
C ALA A 573 40.66 -34.21 56.33
N ASP A 574 40.06 -35.37 56.07
CA ASP A 574 40.73 -36.58 55.59
C ASP A 574 41.06 -36.56 54.07
N ASN A 575 40.90 -35.42 53.39
CA ASN A 575 41.13 -35.28 51.93
C ASN A 575 40.33 -36.30 51.09
N ARG A 576 39.10 -36.66 51.52
CA ARG A 576 38.21 -37.55 50.77
C ARG A 576 37.51 -36.83 49.61
N PHE A 577 37.45 -35.50 49.63
CA PHE A 577 36.99 -34.68 48.52
C PHE A 577 38.20 -34.29 47.66
N LEU A 578 38.32 -34.98 46.52
CA LEU A 578 39.45 -34.85 45.61
C LEU A 578 39.15 -33.80 44.54
N LEU A 579 40.16 -33.01 44.22
CA LEU A 579 40.13 -32.07 43.10
C LEU A 579 40.55 -32.79 41.82
N TYR A 580 39.67 -32.79 40.82
CA TYR A 580 39.98 -33.18 39.45
C TYR A 580 39.93 -31.94 38.56
N LEU A 581 40.71 -31.93 37.50
CA LEU A 581 40.76 -30.84 36.54
C LEU A 581 40.41 -31.34 35.15
N GLN A 582 39.59 -30.58 34.44
CA GLN A 582 39.35 -30.77 33.01
C GLN A 582 39.84 -29.54 32.23
N PRO A 583 40.65 -29.70 31.17
CA PRO A 583 41.18 -28.56 30.42
C PRO A 583 40.09 -27.89 29.57
N LYS A 584 40.14 -26.55 29.55
CA LYS A 584 39.50 -25.71 28.54
C LYS A 584 40.53 -25.42 27.46
N VAL A 585 40.19 -25.69 26.20
CA VAL A 585 41.13 -25.70 25.08
C VAL A 585 40.73 -24.66 24.04
N ASP A 586 41.70 -23.92 23.50
CA ASP A 586 41.48 -23.00 22.38
C ASP A 586 41.38 -23.78 21.06
N THR A 587 40.33 -23.51 20.28
CA THR A 587 39.98 -24.28 19.08
C THR A 587 40.98 -24.10 17.92
N GLU A 588 41.76 -23.02 17.93
CA GLU A 588 42.78 -22.74 16.92
C GLU A 588 44.11 -23.40 17.25
N THR A 589 44.62 -23.14 18.45
CA THR A 589 45.95 -23.56 18.90
C THR A 589 45.96 -24.98 19.47
N ARG A 590 44.79 -25.49 19.87
CA ARG A 590 44.61 -26.74 20.64
C ARG A 590 45.40 -26.78 21.95
N GLN A 591 45.76 -25.61 22.47
CA GLN A 591 46.44 -25.47 23.76
C GLN A 591 45.43 -25.24 24.87
N ALA A 592 45.77 -25.70 26.08
CA ALA A 592 44.99 -25.40 27.26
C ALA A 592 45.06 -23.89 27.56
N VAL A 593 43.92 -23.27 27.81
CA VAL A 593 43.77 -21.85 28.16
C VAL A 593 43.10 -21.64 29.52
N GLY A 594 42.67 -22.73 30.15
CA GLY A 594 41.95 -22.75 31.43
C GLY A 594 41.73 -24.18 31.89
N ALA A 595 41.18 -24.32 33.09
CA ALA A 595 40.69 -25.60 33.60
C ALA A 595 39.39 -25.42 34.37
N GLU A 596 38.56 -26.45 34.40
CA GLU A 596 37.43 -26.54 35.32
C GLU A 596 37.77 -27.46 36.48
N ALA A 597 37.52 -26.98 37.70
CA ALA A 597 37.63 -27.73 38.95
C ALA A 597 36.38 -28.57 39.18
N LEU A 598 36.58 -29.88 39.20
CA LEU A 598 35.52 -30.87 39.37
C LEU A 598 35.80 -31.70 40.61
N VAL A 599 34.89 -31.63 41.58
CA VAL A 599 35.01 -32.39 42.82
C VAL A 599 34.74 -33.89 42.56
N ARG A 600 35.45 -34.76 43.28
CA ARG A 600 35.18 -36.20 43.33
C ARG A 600 35.20 -36.63 44.79
N TYR A 601 34.23 -37.44 45.22
CA TYR A 601 34.21 -37.98 46.58
C TYR A 601 34.79 -39.40 46.59
N ARG A 602 35.77 -39.67 47.45
CA ARG A 602 36.29 -41.01 47.69
C ARG A 602 35.61 -41.59 48.92
N ASP A 603 34.86 -42.67 48.75
CA ASP A 603 34.21 -43.34 49.88
C ASP A 603 35.20 -44.09 50.77
N ASP A 604 34.68 -44.72 51.84
CA ASP A 604 35.50 -45.43 52.82
C ASP A 604 36.17 -46.69 52.25
N ASP A 605 35.55 -47.30 51.24
CA ASP A 605 36.08 -48.44 50.48
C ASP A 605 37.09 -48.02 49.40
N GLY A 606 37.35 -46.72 49.25
CA GLY A 606 38.32 -46.15 48.33
C GLY A 606 37.81 -45.94 46.90
N GLN A 607 36.51 -46.14 46.66
CA GLN A 607 35.89 -45.93 45.35
C GLN A 607 35.58 -44.46 45.10
N ILE A 608 35.69 -44.05 43.84
CA ILE A 608 35.36 -42.68 43.41
C ILE A 608 33.86 -42.59 43.09
N VAL A 609 33.18 -41.74 43.83
CA VAL A 609 31.75 -41.43 43.69
C VAL A 609 31.58 -40.17 42.84
N SER A 610 30.70 -40.25 41.84
CA SER A 610 30.38 -39.14 40.92
C SER A 610 29.66 -38.00 41.63
N PRO A 611 29.89 -36.72 41.25
CA PRO A 611 29.15 -35.55 41.73
C PRO A 611 27.63 -35.74 41.76
N ASP A 612 27.06 -36.27 40.68
CA ASP A 612 25.61 -36.50 40.52
C ASP A 612 25.00 -37.37 41.64
N ALA A 613 25.83 -38.18 42.31
CA ALA A 613 25.38 -39.07 43.38
C ALA A 613 25.38 -38.41 44.77
N PHE A 614 26.16 -37.36 45.00
CA PHE A 614 26.29 -36.74 46.34
C PHE A 614 25.96 -35.25 46.40
N ILE A 615 26.13 -34.49 45.30
CA ILE A 615 25.79 -33.07 45.27
C ILE A 615 24.30 -32.84 45.58
N PRO A 616 23.33 -33.55 44.95
CA PRO A 616 21.92 -33.35 45.26
C PRO A 616 21.57 -33.61 46.74
N ILE A 617 22.24 -34.58 47.37
CA ILE A 617 22.06 -34.91 48.79
C ILE A 617 22.54 -33.75 49.68
N LEU A 618 23.67 -33.15 49.33
CA LEU A 618 24.25 -32.01 50.06
C LEU A 618 23.47 -30.71 49.83
N GLU A 619 22.87 -30.55 48.66
CA GLU A 619 21.96 -29.44 48.36
C GLU A 619 20.66 -29.57 49.18
N ASP A 620 20.03 -30.75 49.17
CA ASP A 620 18.81 -31.05 49.96
C ASP A 620 19.04 -30.84 51.46
N SER A 621 20.23 -31.17 51.97
CA SER A 621 20.61 -30.99 53.37
C SER A 621 21.21 -29.61 53.69
N ARG A 622 21.32 -28.71 52.71
CA ARG A 622 21.93 -27.36 52.85
C ARG A 622 23.38 -27.37 53.36
N LEU A 623 24.13 -28.44 53.06
CA LEU A 623 25.53 -28.60 53.44
C LEU A 623 26.49 -28.40 52.28
N ILE A 624 25.99 -28.29 51.05
CA ILE A 624 26.81 -28.12 49.83
C ILE A 624 27.79 -26.94 49.91
N SER A 625 27.39 -25.83 50.54
CA SER A 625 28.25 -24.66 50.79
C SER A 625 29.54 -24.99 51.55
N LYS A 626 29.53 -26.01 52.42
CA LYS A 626 30.78 -26.44 53.06
C LYS A 626 31.75 -27.06 52.05
N VAL A 627 31.24 -27.87 51.14
CA VAL A 627 32.03 -28.55 50.11
C VAL A 627 32.49 -27.55 49.04
N ASP A 628 31.61 -26.68 48.56
CA ASP A 628 31.93 -25.67 47.56
C ASP A 628 33.13 -24.82 47.98
N PHE A 629 33.10 -24.29 49.21
CA PHE A 629 34.20 -23.48 49.72
C PHE A 629 35.46 -24.28 50.06
N HIS A 630 35.34 -25.55 50.46
CA HIS A 630 36.49 -26.44 50.66
C HIS A 630 37.20 -26.77 49.34
N VAL A 631 36.44 -27.01 48.27
CA VAL A 631 36.98 -27.22 46.93
C VAL A 631 37.63 -25.94 46.41
N PHE A 632 36.98 -24.79 46.59
CA PHE A 632 37.55 -23.49 46.24
C PHE A 632 38.87 -23.18 46.98
N GLU A 633 38.94 -23.50 48.28
CA GLU A 633 40.18 -23.38 49.05
C GLU A 633 41.27 -24.32 48.52
N SER A 634 40.92 -25.55 48.16
CA SER A 634 41.84 -26.52 47.56
C SER A 634 42.41 -26.02 46.22
N VAL A 635 41.56 -25.40 45.40
CA VAL A 635 41.98 -24.73 44.15
C VAL A 635 42.93 -23.56 44.43
N CYS A 636 42.60 -22.71 45.40
CA CYS A 636 43.47 -21.61 45.81
C CYS A 636 44.85 -22.10 46.27
N ALA A 637 44.87 -23.11 47.14
CA ALA A 637 46.12 -23.72 47.60
C ALA A 637 46.96 -24.24 46.43
N LYS A 638 46.34 -24.90 45.45
CA LYS A 638 47.02 -25.44 44.27
C LYS A 638 47.56 -24.34 43.35
N ILE A 639 46.80 -23.28 43.09
CA ILE A 639 47.26 -22.12 42.31
C ILE A 639 48.46 -21.46 42.99
N ARG A 640 48.45 -21.35 44.33
CA ARG A 640 49.57 -20.80 45.10
C ARG A 640 50.81 -21.68 45.00
N GLU A 641 50.64 -23.00 45.05
CA GLU A 641 51.72 -23.97 44.84
C GLU A 641 52.38 -23.78 43.48
N TRP A 642 51.60 -23.74 42.39
CA TRP A 642 52.12 -23.51 41.03
C TRP A 642 52.83 -22.16 40.89
N SER A 643 52.24 -21.10 41.45
CA SER A 643 52.84 -19.76 41.45
C SER A 643 54.19 -19.74 42.20
N GLY A 644 54.32 -20.51 43.28
CA GLY A 644 55.55 -20.64 44.05
C GLY A 644 56.66 -21.42 43.32
N GLN A 645 56.29 -22.27 42.35
CA GLN A 645 57.22 -23.04 41.51
C GLN A 645 57.67 -22.27 40.26
N GLY A 646 57.23 -21.01 40.10
CA GLY A 646 57.57 -20.16 38.94
C GLY A 646 56.72 -20.46 37.70
N GLU A 647 55.61 -21.18 37.86
CA GLU A 647 54.65 -21.44 36.79
C GLU A 647 53.61 -20.30 36.72
N SER A 648 53.09 -20.03 35.52
CA SER A 648 51.99 -19.08 35.34
C SER A 648 50.68 -19.87 35.19
N PRO A 649 49.89 -20.05 36.28
CA PRO A 649 48.69 -20.87 36.25
C PRO A 649 47.63 -20.28 35.30
N PHE A 650 46.88 -21.15 34.63
CA PHE A 650 45.70 -20.73 33.87
C PHE A 650 44.55 -20.40 34.84
N PRO A 651 43.56 -19.59 34.41
CA PRO A 651 42.34 -19.43 35.18
C PRO A 651 41.66 -20.79 35.43
N ILE A 652 41.27 -21.04 36.68
CA ILE A 652 40.51 -22.23 37.09
C ILE A 652 39.09 -21.81 37.41
N SER A 653 38.13 -22.45 36.76
CA SER A 653 36.70 -22.27 37.02
C SER A 653 36.27 -23.18 38.17
N CYS A 654 35.62 -22.61 39.16
CA CYS A 654 35.12 -23.28 40.36
C CYS A 654 33.60 -23.26 40.33
N ASN A 655 33.00 -24.44 40.33
CA ASN A 655 31.56 -24.61 40.43
C ASN A 655 31.07 -24.27 41.83
N PHE A 656 30.04 -23.43 41.90
CA PHE A 656 29.31 -23.17 43.13
C PHE A 656 27.84 -23.50 42.94
N SER A 657 27.28 -24.24 43.89
CA SER A 657 25.85 -24.42 43.93
C SER A 657 25.18 -23.05 44.10
N ARG A 658 23.98 -22.92 43.54
CA ARG A 658 23.22 -21.67 43.63
C ARG A 658 22.89 -21.29 45.07
N SER A 659 22.69 -22.28 45.94
CA SER A 659 22.43 -22.05 47.36
C SER A 659 23.61 -21.33 48.04
N SER A 660 24.84 -21.73 47.73
CA SER A 660 26.07 -21.09 48.20
C SER A 660 26.25 -19.70 47.60
N PHE A 661 26.04 -19.57 46.28
CA PHE A 661 26.22 -18.31 45.56
C PHE A 661 25.33 -17.19 46.12
N MET A 662 24.11 -17.54 46.53
CA MET A 662 23.13 -16.60 47.07
C MET A 662 23.34 -16.29 48.57
N GLU A 663 24.32 -16.89 49.25
CA GLU A 663 24.65 -16.54 50.63
C GLU A 663 25.10 -15.07 50.73
N ALA A 664 24.63 -14.38 51.77
CA ALA A 664 24.98 -12.98 52.00
C ALA A 664 26.50 -12.78 52.19
N SER A 665 27.15 -13.75 52.84
CA SER A 665 28.58 -13.80 53.16
C SER A 665 29.46 -14.43 52.06
N PHE A 666 28.89 -14.72 50.88
CA PHE A 666 29.58 -15.46 49.82
C PHE A 666 30.89 -14.78 49.40
N VAL A 667 30.79 -13.49 49.01
CA VAL A 667 31.94 -12.71 48.54
C VAL A 667 32.99 -12.56 49.63
N GLU A 668 32.57 -12.26 50.85
CA GLU A 668 33.47 -12.08 51.99
C GLU A 668 34.27 -13.35 52.29
N ARG A 669 33.64 -14.53 52.14
CA ARG A 669 34.33 -15.83 52.29
C ARG A 669 35.33 -16.08 51.16
N LEU A 670 34.97 -15.80 49.91
CA LEU A 670 35.90 -15.93 48.77
C LEU A 670 37.13 -15.04 48.95
N GLU A 671 36.92 -13.79 49.37
CA GLU A 671 38.00 -12.83 49.61
C GLU A 671 38.90 -13.25 50.77
N ALA A 672 38.33 -13.76 51.86
CA ALA A 672 39.10 -14.27 52.99
C ALA A 672 40.01 -15.44 52.57
N ILE A 673 39.50 -16.39 51.80
CA ILE A 673 40.29 -17.52 51.30
C ILE A 673 41.39 -17.02 50.35
N CYS A 674 41.06 -16.18 49.36
CA CYS A 674 42.07 -15.61 48.46
C CYS A 674 43.15 -14.82 49.21
N GLY A 675 42.77 -14.09 50.25
CA GLY A 675 43.67 -13.34 51.13
C GLY A 675 44.67 -14.23 51.86
N THR A 676 44.22 -15.38 52.38
CA THR A 676 45.07 -16.39 53.04
C THR A 676 46.20 -16.88 52.13
N TYR A 677 45.92 -17.08 50.84
CA TYR A 677 46.90 -17.57 49.87
C TYR A 677 47.60 -16.47 49.06
N GLY A 678 47.21 -15.20 49.23
CA GLY A 678 47.77 -14.05 48.52
C GLY A 678 47.58 -14.13 46.99
N LEU A 679 46.41 -14.61 46.55
CA LEU A 679 46.14 -14.87 45.13
C LEU A 679 45.50 -13.68 44.41
N SER A 680 45.85 -13.53 43.14
CA SER A 680 45.09 -12.67 42.23
C SER A 680 43.77 -13.35 41.89
N LYS A 681 42.67 -12.62 42.08
CA LYS A 681 41.30 -13.07 41.76
C LYS A 681 41.11 -13.35 40.26
N ALA A 682 41.98 -12.84 39.40
CA ALA A 682 41.97 -13.08 37.96
C ALA A 682 42.24 -14.54 37.55
N TYR A 683 42.80 -15.36 38.45
CA TYR A 683 42.99 -16.80 38.23
C TYR A 683 41.77 -17.64 38.62
N LEU A 684 40.71 -17.02 39.12
CA LEU A 684 39.54 -17.70 39.66
C LEU A 684 38.30 -17.23 38.90
N GLU A 685 37.63 -18.19 38.27
CA GLU A 685 36.34 -17.99 37.61
C GLU A 685 35.26 -18.70 38.43
N ILE A 686 34.20 -17.98 38.78
CA ILE A 686 33.09 -18.49 39.58
C ILE A 686 31.99 -18.93 38.63
N GLU A 687 31.69 -20.21 38.66
CA GLU A 687 30.76 -20.85 37.75
C GLU A 687 29.44 -21.17 38.46
N VAL A 688 28.33 -20.75 37.86
CA VAL A 688 26.99 -20.88 38.44
C VAL A 688 26.04 -21.44 37.38
N THR A 689 25.27 -22.47 37.74
CA THR A 689 24.30 -23.11 36.84
C THR A 689 23.06 -22.24 36.60
N GLU A 690 22.46 -22.37 35.41
CA GLU A 690 21.28 -21.58 34.99
C GLU A 690 20.01 -21.85 35.84
N SER A 691 19.75 -23.11 36.26
CA SER A 691 18.41 -23.63 36.58
C SER A 691 17.46 -22.69 37.35
N LEU A 692 16.31 -22.43 36.69
CA LEU A 692 15.36 -21.35 36.93
C LEU A 692 13.99 -21.85 37.42
N ASN A 693 13.90 -22.36 38.65
CA ASN A 693 12.63 -22.42 39.36
C ASN A 693 12.59 -21.33 40.46
N ASN A 694 11.57 -20.45 40.41
CA ASN A 694 11.21 -19.46 41.44
C ASN A 694 12.29 -18.42 41.83
N VAL A 695 12.86 -17.67 40.87
CA VAL A 695 13.95 -16.70 41.14
C VAL A 695 13.53 -15.26 40.99
N ASP A 696 13.91 -14.44 41.98
CA ASP A 696 14.00 -12.99 41.84
C ASP A 696 15.29 -12.63 41.08
N TYR A 697 15.20 -12.48 39.75
CA TYR A 697 16.32 -12.13 38.86
C TYR A 697 17.08 -10.86 39.30
N LYS A 698 16.42 -9.94 40.02
CA LYS A 698 17.11 -8.75 40.55
C LYS A 698 18.14 -9.11 41.61
N LYS A 699 17.85 -10.11 42.45
CA LYS A 699 18.80 -10.59 43.47
C LYS A 699 19.98 -11.32 42.85
N LEU A 700 19.74 -12.17 41.85
CA LEU A 700 20.80 -12.87 41.14
C LEU A 700 21.75 -11.86 40.45
N LYS A 701 21.20 -10.89 39.73
CA LYS A 701 21.97 -9.80 39.13
C LYS A 701 22.82 -9.06 40.17
N ALA A 702 22.20 -8.63 41.28
CA ALA A 702 22.91 -7.90 42.33
C ALA A 702 24.08 -8.71 42.92
N GLN A 703 23.92 -10.02 43.04
CA GLN A 703 24.97 -10.90 43.54
C GLN A 703 26.09 -11.11 42.51
N ILE A 704 25.77 -11.31 41.22
CA ILE A 704 26.77 -11.34 40.14
C ILE A 704 27.59 -10.05 40.12
N ASP A 705 26.92 -8.89 40.19
CA ASP A 705 27.59 -7.58 40.21
C ASP A 705 28.53 -7.45 41.42
N ARG A 706 28.13 -7.96 42.61
CA ARG A 706 29.00 -7.99 43.81
C ARG A 706 30.24 -8.85 43.61
N VAL A 707 30.10 -10.05 43.06
CA VAL A 707 31.22 -10.97 42.82
C VAL A 707 32.21 -10.37 41.81
N ARG A 708 31.70 -9.78 40.74
CA ARG A 708 32.54 -9.10 39.73
C ARG A 708 33.20 -7.83 40.27
N ALA A 709 32.49 -7.04 41.08
CA ALA A 709 33.06 -5.86 41.74
C ALA A 709 34.18 -6.23 42.72
N ALA A 710 34.13 -7.43 43.31
CA ALA A 710 35.23 -7.95 44.11
C ALA A 710 36.44 -8.36 43.25
N GLY A 711 36.31 -8.52 41.93
CA GLY A 711 37.40 -8.81 41.00
C GLY A 711 37.49 -10.26 40.53
N PHE A 712 36.46 -11.08 40.82
CA PHE A 712 36.34 -12.44 40.28
C PHE A 712 35.68 -12.42 38.90
N GLN A 713 36.04 -13.38 38.05
CA GLN A 713 35.30 -13.63 36.81
C GLN A 713 34.05 -14.46 37.12
N VAL A 714 32.95 -14.22 36.41
CA VAL A 714 31.72 -15.01 36.56
C VAL A 714 31.35 -15.65 35.23
N SER A 715 31.14 -16.97 35.26
CA SER A 715 30.63 -17.77 34.14
C SER A 715 29.25 -18.33 34.47
N ILE A 716 28.39 -18.40 33.45
CA ILE A 716 27.10 -19.10 33.53
C ILE A 716 27.24 -20.46 32.87
N ASP A 717 26.86 -21.51 33.60
CA ASP A 717 26.95 -22.91 33.17
C ASP A 717 25.59 -23.49 32.75
N ASP A 718 25.64 -24.58 31.98
CA ASP A 718 24.47 -25.33 31.49
C ASP A 718 23.46 -24.50 30.68
N PHE A 719 23.95 -23.49 29.93
CA PHE A 719 23.06 -22.57 29.23
C PHE A 719 22.23 -23.28 28.15
N GLY A 720 20.91 -23.28 28.34
CA GLY A 720 19.89 -23.77 27.40
C GLY A 720 19.38 -25.20 27.58
N ILE A 721 19.62 -25.84 28.73
CA ILE A 721 18.96 -27.09 29.13
C ILE A 721 17.48 -26.86 29.49
N GLU A 722 17.17 -25.77 30.20
CA GLU A 722 15.81 -25.44 30.66
C GLU A 722 15.36 -24.08 30.10
N SER A 723 14.94 -24.04 28.82
CA SER A 723 14.44 -22.82 28.15
C SER A 723 15.34 -21.60 28.35
N SER A 724 16.45 -21.51 27.60
CA SER A 724 17.44 -20.41 27.65
C SER A 724 16.80 -19.06 27.95
N ASN A 725 17.02 -18.53 29.15
CA ASN A 725 16.41 -17.25 29.51
C ASN A 725 17.26 -16.11 28.96
N LEU A 726 16.99 -15.71 27.71
CA LEU A 726 17.59 -14.53 27.07
C LEU A 726 17.47 -13.25 27.93
N ALA A 727 16.52 -13.19 28.87
CA ALA A 727 16.45 -12.09 29.82
C ALA A 727 17.71 -12.01 30.71
N LEU A 728 18.30 -13.14 31.13
CA LEU A 728 19.52 -13.16 31.94
C LEU A 728 20.70 -12.50 31.20
N LEU A 729 20.86 -12.82 29.91
CA LEU A 729 21.83 -12.17 29.01
C LEU A 729 21.60 -10.66 28.93
N SER A 730 20.35 -10.21 28.84
CA SER A 730 20.06 -8.77 28.75
C SER A 730 20.24 -7.99 30.07
N MET A 731 20.10 -8.66 31.21
CA MET A 731 19.99 -8.01 32.52
C MET A 731 21.27 -8.05 33.33
N ALA A 732 22.09 -9.09 33.20
CA ALA A 732 23.32 -9.27 33.97
C ALA A 732 24.56 -9.20 33.07
N THR A 733 25.68 -8.75 33.62
CA THR A 733 26.97 -8.74 32.93
C THR A 733 27.83 -9.85 33.49
N PHE A 734 28.24 -10.80 32.63
CA PHE A 734 29.09 -11.94 32.97
C PHE A 734 30.27 -12.02 31.99
N ASP A 735 31.30 -12.77 32.37
CA ASP A 735 32.59 -12.82 31.65
C ASP A 735 32.70 -14.02 30.71
N ALA A 736 31.92 -15.07 30.98
CA ALA A 736 31.82 -16.25 30.12
C ALA A 736 30.43 -16.90 30.16
N LEU A 737 30.10 -17.61 29.09
CA LEU A 737 28.88 -18.40 28.92
C LEU A 737 29.26 -19.79 28.42
N LYS A 738 28.81 -20.84 29.10
CA LYS A 738 29.04 -22.23 28.69
C LYS A 738 27.76 -22.79 28.09
N ILE A 739 27.82 -23.26 26.84
CA ILE A 739 26.71 -23.95 26.19
C ILE A 739 26.76 -25.43 26.50
N ASP A 740 25.63 -25.98 26.93
CA ASP A 740 25.52 -27.39 27.30
C ASP A 740 25.83 -28.35 26.14
N ARG A 741 26.27 -29.56 26.51
CA ARG A 741 26.54 -30.68 25.61
C ARG A 741 25.37 -31.00 24.67
N GLY A 742 24.13 -30.75 25.06
CA GLY A 742 22.95 -30.93 24.21
C GLY A 742 23.04 -30.17 22.89
N PHE A 743 23.48 -28.90 22.93
CA PHE A 743 23.68 -28.09 21.72
C PHE A 743 24.79 -28.66 20.84
N VAL A 744 25.88 -29.13 21.46
CA VAL A 744 27.05 -29.66 20.75
C VAL A 744 26.75 -31.02 20.10
N LYS A 745 25.93 -31.85 20.74
CA LYS A 745 25.56 -33.18 20.24
C LYS A 745 24.78 -33.10 18.92
N ASP A 746 23.85 -32.15 18.83
CA ASP A 746 22.93 -32.03 17.68
C ASP A 746 23.45 -31.11 16.56
N ILE A 747 24.55 -30.37 16.79
CA ILE A 747 25.08 -29.34 15.86
C ILE A 747 25.39 -29.87 14.46
N MET A 748 25.72 -31.17 14.35
CA MET A 748 26.09 -31.81 13.09
C MET A 748 24.88 -32.17 12.20
N ILE A 749 23.70 -32.35 12.79
CA ILE A 749 22.53 -32.94 12.13
C ILE A 749 21.39 -31.92 12.04
N ASN A 750 21.30 -30.99 12.99
CA ASN A 750 20.24 -30.02 13.10
C ASN A 750 20.71 -28.63 12.64
N GLY A 751 20.29 -28.21 11.43
CA GLY A 751 20.61 -26.87 10.90
C GLY A 751 20.12 -25.72 11.80
N ASN A 752 19.05 -25.93 12.58
CA ASN A 752 18.60 -24.94 13.55
C ASN A 752 19.55 -24.84 14.74
N ALA A 753 20.09 -25.96 15.25
CA ALA A 753 21.07 -25.96 16.34
C ALA A 753 22.34 -25.18 15.93
N ARG A 754 22.84 -25.40 14.70
CA ARG A 754 23.93 -24.62 14.13
C ARG A 754 23.61 -23.12 14.07
N THR A 755 22.44 -22.77 13.53
CA THR A 755 21.99 -21.37 13.41
C THR A 755 21.92 -20.69 14.79
N VAL A 756 21.44 -21.41 15.81
CA VAL A 756 21.36 -20.90 17.19
C VAL A 756 22.75 -20.66 17.77
N VAL A 757 23.70 -21.59 17.59
CA VAL A 757 25.08 -21.43 18.04
C VAL A 757 25.77 -20.25 17.34
N GLU A 758 25.60 -20.08 16.02
CA GLU A 758 26.12 -18.93 15.27
C GLU A 758 25.53 -17.60 15.78
N ALA A 759 24.23 -17.56 16.07
CA ALA A 759 23.59 -16.39 16.66
C ALA A 759 24.13 -16.09 18.08
N MET A 760 24.34 -17.12 18.90
CA MET A 760 24.94 -16.99 20.23
C MET A 760 26.37 -16.46 20.17
N VAL A 761 27.20 -16.95 19.24
CA VAL A 761 28.55 -16.42 18.99
C VAL A 761 28.48 -14.94 18.64
N GLY A 762 27.61 -14.56 17.71
CA GLY A 762 27.42 -13.16 17.29
C GLY A 762 26.97 -12.24 18.43
N MET A 763 26.09 -12.73 19.30
CA MET A 763 25.59 -12.01 20.48
C MET A 763 26.68 -11.86 21.54
N CYS A 764 27.34 -12.95 21.92
CA CYS A 764 28.41 -12.95 22.92
C CYS A 764 29.55 -12.02 22.49
N ARG A 765 29.90 -12.01 21.20
CA ARG A 765 30.90 -11.10 20.64
C ARG A 765 30.53 -9.63 20.82
N LYS A 766 29.27 -9.26 20.58
CA LYS A 766 28.79 -7.88 20.75
C LYS A 766 28.73 -7.43 22.22
N MET A 767 28.62 -8.39 23.14
CA MET A 767 28.48 -8.16 24.57
C MET A 767 29.80 -8.34 25.35
N ASP A 768 30.91 -8.63 24.67
CA ASP A 768 32.22 -8.94 25.27
C ASP A 768 32.17 -10.14 26.24
N ILE A 769 31.37 -11.15 25.91
CA ILE A 769 31.21 -12.40 26.67
C ILE A 769 31.99 -13.52 25.97
N ARG A 770 32.78 -14.30 26.72
CA ARG A 770 33.48 -15.47 26.18
C ARG A 770 32.54 -16.67 26.09
N LEU A 771 32.34 -17.21 24.88
CA LEU A 771 31.54 -18.43 24.69
C LEU A 771 32.42 -19.68 24.79
N ILE A 772 32.00 -20.65 25.60
CA ILE A 772 32.65 -21.94 25.81
C ILE A 772 31.68 -23.05 25.42
N ALA A 773 32.10 -24.01 24.59
CA ALA A 773 31.25 -25.14 24.22
C ALA A 773 31.64 -26.43 24.96
N GLU A 774 30.66 -27.04 25.61
CA GLU A 774 30.83 -28.21 26.47
C GLU A 774 30.55 -29.52 25.75
N GLY A 775 31.17 -30.61 26.22
CA GLY A 775 30.85 -31.94 25.73
C GLY A 775 31.29 -32.23 24.29
N VAL A 776 32.40 -31.63 23.83
CA VAL A 776 33.02 -31.97 22.54
C VAL A 776 33.69 -33.35 22.62
N GLU A 777 33.20 -34.32 21.86
CA GLU A 777 33.65 -35.73 21.91
C GLU A 777 34.45 -36.15 20.67
N ASP A 778 34.27 -35.49 19.51
CA ASP A 778 34.96 -35.84 18.27
C ASP A 778 35.44 -34.62 17.45
N GLU A 779 36.33 -34.89 16.47
CA GLU A 779 36.93 -33.87 15.60
C GLU A 779 35.91 -33.18 14.67
N LYS A 780 34.79 -33.84 14.34
CA LYS A 780 33.78 -33.24 13.45
C LYS A 780 32.99 -32.16 14.20
N GLN A 781 32.62 -32.44 15.45
CA GLN A 781 32.01 -31.45 16.33
C GLN A 781 32.94 -30.24 16.53
N LEU A 782 34.23 -30.49 16.76
CA LEU A 782 35.24 -29.43 16.87
C LEU A 782 35.32 -28.57 15.60
N ALA A 783 35.33 -29.20 14.42
CA ALA A 783 35.38 -28.49 13.14
C ALA A 783 34.16 -27.58 12.93
N VAL A 784 32.95 -28.07 13.23
CA VAL A 784 31.73 -27.26 13.09
C VAL A 784 31.67 -26.13 14.11
N LEU A 785 32.04 -26.38 15.37
CA LEU A 785 32.11 -25.31 16.39
C LEU A 785 33.13 -24.23 16.00
N LYS A 786 34.26 -24.64 15.44
CA LYS A 786 35.27 -23.73 14.90
C LYS A 786 34.72 -22.89 13.73
N GLU A 787 34.02 -23.50 12.78
CA GLU A 787 33.34 -22.79 11.68
C GLU A 787 32.30 -21.78 12.19
N CYS A 788 31.58 -22.13 13.27
CA CYS A 788 30.61 -21.23 13.90
C CYS A 788 31.27 -20.05 14.64
N GLY A 789 32.60 -20.07 14.82
CA GLY A 789 33.36 -19.03 15.52
C GLY A 789 33.52 -19.25 17.02
N VAL A 790 33.29 -20.47 17.53
CA VAL A 790 33.54 -20.83 18.93
C VAL A 790 35.05 -20.96 19.16
N ARG A 791 35.57 -20.21 20.13
CA ARG A 791 37.02 -20.14 20.40
C ARG A 791 37.49 -21.07 21.51
N ILE A 792 36.67 -21.32 22.53
CA ILE A 792 37.03 -22.16 23.67
C ILE A 792 36.09 -23.36 23.72
N VAL A 793 36.66 -24.55 23.89
CA VAL A 793 35.92 -25.81 23.96
C VAL A 793 36.39 -26.65 25.14
N GLN A 794 35.49 -27.49 25.64
CA GLN A 794 35.76 -28.46 26.69
C GLN A 794 35.06 -29.78 26.34
N GLY A 795 35.75 -30.90 26.54
CA GLY A 795 35.15 -32.20 26.27
C GLY A 795 36.13 -33.37 26.18
N PHE A 796 35.58 -34.57 26.01
CA PHE A 796 36.34 -35.83 26.03
C PHE A 796 37.26 -36.03 24.83
N LEU A 797 37.10 -35.24 23.76
CA LEU A 797 38.07 -35.19 22.66
C LEU A 797 39.49 -34.89 23.15
N PHE A 798 39.62 -34.02 24.16
CA PHE A 798 40.92 -33.59 24.70
C PHE A 798 41.28 -34.36 25.97
N SER A 799 40.38 -34.33 26.95
CA SER A 799 40.55 -35.01 28.23
C SER A 799 39.22 -35.25 28.91
N ARG A 800 39.12 -36.40 29.57
CA ARG A 800 38.24 -36.54 30.72
C ARG A 800 38.78 -35.72 31.90
N PRO A 801 37.95 -35.41 32.91
CA PRO A 801 38.46 -34.91 34.19
C PRO A 801 39.49 -35.88 34.75
N ILE A 802 40.67 -35.35 35.09
CA ILE A 802 41.82 -36.14 35.57
C ILE A 802 42.33 -35.59 36.90
N PRO A 803 43.03 -36.40 37.73
CA PRO A 803 43.68 -35.92 38.93
C PRO A 803 44.67 -34.78 38.63
N VAL A 804 44.88 -33.89 39.60
CA VAL A 804 45.76 -32.72 39.45
C VAL A 804 47.17 -33.12 39.01
N GLU A 805 47.73 -34.19 39.56
CA GLU A 805 49.09 -34.66 39.24
C GLU A 805 49.20 -35.18 37.80
N GLU A 806 48.10 -35.69 37.23
CA GLU A 806 48.04 -36.08 35.82
C GLU A 806 47.86 -34.86 34.92
N TYR A 807 47.06 -33.88 35.37
CA TYR A 807 46.87 -32.61 34.67
C TYR A 807 48.19 -31.85 34.51
N GLU A 808 48.98 -31.75 35.57
CA GLU A 808 50.32 -31.11 35.58
C GLU A 808 51.25 -31.72 34.53
N LYS A 809 51.22 -33.06 34.36
CA LYS A 809 52.04 -33.78 33.37
C LYS A 809 51.57 -33.56 31.94
N LYS A 810 50.25 -33.50 31.72
CA LYS A 810 49.64 -33.51 30.38
C LYS A 810 49.49 -32.11 29.77
N TYR A 811 49.17 -31.12 30.59
CA TYR A 811 48.81 -29.77 30.13
C TYR A 811 49.79 -28.68 30.54
N ALA A 812 50.98 -29.06 31.03
CA ALA A 812 52.14 -28.23 31.35
C ALA A 812 51.80 -26.74 31.55
N VAL A 813 51.63 -26.33 32.81
CA VAL A 813 51.38 -24.94 33.20
C VAL A 813 52.41 -24.04 32.52
N ALA A 814 51.98 -23.20 31.58
CA ALA A 814 52.88 -22.65 30.57
C ALA A 814 54.04 -21.83 31.16
N ARG A 815 55.26 -22.16 30.70
CA ARG A 815 56.48 -21.32 30.77
C ARG A 815 56.22 -19.94 30.13
N PRO A 816 56.92 -18.87 30.57
CA PRO A 816 56.50 -17.48 30.37
C PRO A 816 56.25 -17.15 28.90
N VAL A 817 55.04 -16.66 28.63
CA VAL A 817 54.69 -16.06 27.35
C VAL A 817 55.32 -14.65 27.28
N PRO A 818 55.88 -14.20 26.15
CA PRO A 818 56.58 -12.93 26.04
C PRO A 818 55.68 -11.75 26.41
N GLU A 819 56.25 -10.72 27.04
CA GLU A 819 55.60 -9.42 27.27
C GLU A 819 54.87 -8.96 26.00
N GLY A 820 53.54 -8.86 26.04
CA GLY A 820 52.76 -8.30 24.94
C GLY A 820 51.40 -8.92 24.61
N LEU A 821 50.89 -9.92 25.35
CA LEU A 821 49.48 -10.32 25.19
C LEU A 821 48.57 -9.41 26.05
N PRO A 822 47.67 -8.62 25.44
CA PRO A 822 46.79 -7.73 26.20
C PRO A 822 45.83 -8.57 27.06
N PRO A 823 45.32 -8.01 28.17
CA PRO A 823 44.29 -8.64 29.00
C PRO A 823 42.96 -8.55 28.25
N SER A 824 42.83 -9.36 27.21
CA SER A 824 41.58 -9.58 26.50
C SER A 824 41.78 -10.59 25.38
N GLY A 825 41.13 -11.73 25.50
CA GLY A 825 40.56 -12.41 24.33
C GLY A 825 39.41 -11.59 23.73
N ARG A 826 39.60 -10.27 23.55
CA ARG A 826 38.66 -9.40 22.85
C ARG A 826 38.70 -9.85 21.40
N CYS A 827 37.58 -10.39 20.93
CA CYS A 827 37.37 -10.60 19.51
C CYS A 827 37.54 -9.26 18.79
N ALA A 828 38.46 -9.22 17.83
CA ALA A 828 38.40 -8.24 16.75
C ALA A 828 37.17 -8.52 15.86
#